data_AF-A0A6A6N227-F1
#
_entry.id   AF-A0A6A6N227-F1
#
_cell.length_a   1.000
_cell.length_b   1.000
_cell.length_c   1.000
_cell.angle_alpha   90.00
_cell.angle_beta   90.00
_cell.angle_gamma   90.00
#
_symmetry.space_group_name_H-M   'P 1'
#
loop_
_entity.id
_entity.type
_entity.pdbx_description
1 polymer ?
#
loop_
_entity_poly.entity_id
_entity_poly.type
_entity_poly.pdbx_seq_one_letter_code
_entity_poly.pdbx_strand_id
1 'polypeptide(L)'
;MWTPSVIKLMFDQDHILYKWVKIAICGTYRLFAAASAGTSAVVVEAYKDARNAADSIDEMRYYEKSLDKNYEKLQDAIKKVYARKGDLLVKINRDRTKQATEECNVWMGSVKKLEKEVLALKAEYEEEKSHKFKSVRPCPRSNLSKRMVEKLGTDEGNEERLQERVQHQIAEELQLDLLQGSTDAASKISKRLESMRFLLLLDDVWGTFDLDDCGIYENEKDSKIVIASRHCGNCREMCVDHLIRVPRLSNDEALNLFQERLGRKLYSEFESLACQVIEQCDNLPLLIDKVARAFRRKDDILLWESGLNKLRIWPGTKCDGMDDAFDLLRFCYEELDEDGKVCFLYGALYAEAYEICINYLLECWRAEDFTQDVEEFTAIQKGQEILHDLLDASLLENGEKVKHVRMNKVLRKMAFKILESDDSKCLVKPGKGLQKAPESKEWEQKLRISLMDNKFSSLPDKPDCNNLSTLLLQRNIDLAVIPRRFFESMQSLRVLDLHSTNIAELPSSISCLVCLRALYLNSCRRLSKLPGKIKALKHLEVLDIRGTGINSLPVEIRYLSQLQRFRMSLSKIDGKSRKIRTNHNIILELSLLEELVIDIHPENEWWKQVVRDITQNVAVLKKLTYLSFSIGEYHSTRYKILDCFRHRICRRVKYANGDGNLPLPEVLAEADAFELIGCKGVLKLSDFGIDNMTKIKSCLIESCNEMETVVDSNGITNAVFECLEKMYLSNIPNLQSIWEGLVPQGSLARLNTLVFFKCSKLKKIFSSSLVQQFSDLQHLEIEACHQIEEVTLEAENNGMNAPVLPSLKSIVLVGLPSLTNIWIDDSLDWASLDKTISMCPLLDSHPSWRTVL
;
A
#
# COMPACT_ATOMS: atom_id res chain seq x y z
N MET A 1 0.62 -5.28 65.47
CA MET A 1 -0.36 -4.38 66.13
C MET A 1 -0.46 -3.13 65.30
N TRP A 2 -1.70 -2.83 64.87
CA TRP A 2 -2.24 -1.53 64.44
C TRP A 2 -1.44 -0.80 63.33
N THR A 3 -2.02 -0.50 62.15
CA THR A 3 -3.42 -0.07 61.92
C THR A 3 -4.03 -0.46 60.55
N PRO A 4 -5.19 -1.14 60.53
CA PRO A 4 -6.30 -0.94 59.59
C PRO A 4 -7.19 0.15 60.19
N SER A 5 -6.84 1.36 59.85
CA SER A 5 -7.61 2.57 60.03
C SER A 5 -6.64 3.62 59.51
N VAL A 6 -6.99 4.40 58.53
CA VAL A 6 -8.34 4.81 58.25
C VAL A 6 -8.13 5.62 57.01
N ILE A 7 -8.91 5.27 56.00
CA ILE A 7 -9.64 6.28 55.25
C ILE A 7 -8.72 7.37 54.75
N LYS A 8 -8.39 7.27 53.48
CA LYS A 8 -9.11 8.11 52.53
C LYS A 8 -8.54 7.72 51.18
N LEU A 9 -9.38 7.06 50.40
CA LEU A 9 -10.12 7.75 49.34
C LEU A 9 -9.20 7.80 48.10
N MET A 10 -9.67 7.55 46.91
CA MET A 10 -11.01 7.76 46.44
C MET A 10 -11.08 7.06 45.08
N PHE A 11 -12.18 6.36 44.81
CA PHE A 11 -13.00 6.56 43.62
C PHE A 11 -12.29 6.62 42.25
N ASP A 12 -12.72 5.96 41.20
CA ASP A 12 -13.89 5.12 40.89
C ASP A 12 -13.70 4.80 39.39
N GLN A 13 -13.84 3.53 38.97
CA GLN A 13 -15.02 2.98 38.24
C GLN A 13 -14.95 3.12 36.71
N ASP A 14 -15.42 2.17 35.90
CA ASP A 14 -15.87 0.79 36.11
C ASP A 14 -15.78 0.09 34.71
N HIS A 15 -15.37 -1.16 34.57
CA HIS A 15 -15.86 -2.40 35.19
C HIS A 15 -17.27 -2.81 34.74
N ILE A 16 -17.53 -4.12 34.82
CA ILE A 16 -18.59 -4.65 35.71
C ILE A 16 -18.49 -6.17 35.84
N LEU A 17 -17.60 -6.85 35.10
CA LEU A 17 -17.63 -8.32 35.05
C LEU A 17 -16.36 -9.00 35.54
N TYR A 18 -15.21 -8.50 35.09
CA TYR A 18 -13.88 -8.87 35.57
C TYR A 18 -13.72 -8.72 37.10
N LYS A 19 -14.56 -7.89 37.74
CA LYS A 19 -14.60 -7.69 39.20
C LYS A 19 -15.17 -8.92 39.95
N TRP A 20 -16.09 -9.69 39.39
CA TRP A 20 -16.89 -10.65 40.17
C TRP A 20 -16.26 -12.01 40.32
N VAL A 21 -15.71 -12.53 39.22
CA VAL A 21 -14.93 -13.77 39.22
C VAL A 21 -13.62 -13.54 39.99
N LYS A 22 -12.98 -12.38 39.77
CA LYS A 22 -11.77 -11.98 40.52
C LYS A 22 -12.04 -11.71 42.00
N ILE A 23 -13.23 -11.24 42.44
CA ILE A 23 -13.56 -11.15 43.86
C ILE A 23 -13.69 -12.56 44.51
N ALA A 24 -14.31 -13.52 43.81
CA ALA A 24 -14.38 -14.90 44.29
C ALA A 24 -12.99 -15.58 44.33
N ILE A 25 -12.14 -15.30 43.34
CA ILE A 25 -10.77 -15.82 43.21
C ILE A 25 -9.76 -15.09 44.11
N CYS A 26 -9.91 -13.79 44.33
CA CYS A 26 -9.08 -13.04 45.30
C CYS A 26 -9.40 -13.47 46.73
N GLY A 27 -10.63 -13.92 47.02
CA GLY A 27 -10.95 -14.64 48.24
C GLY A 27 -10.13 -15.93 48.41
N THR A 28 -9.95 -16.69 47.32
CA THR A 28 -9.11 -17.91 47.31
C THR A 28 -7.60 -17.64 47.38
N TYR A 29 -7.12 -16.53 46.83
CA TYR A 29 -5.71 -16.11 46.95
C TYR A 29 -5.36 -15.61 48.37
N ARG A 30 -6.31 -14.98 49.08
CA ARG A 30 -6.11 -14.65 50.51
C ARG A 30 -6.14 -15.90 51.39
N LEU A 31 -6.99 -16.88 51.06
CA LEU A 31 -6.98 -18.21 51.68
C LEU A 31 -5.67 -18.97 51.44
N PHE A 32 -5.01 -18.79 50.29
CA PHE A 32 -3.66 -19.31 50.01
C PHE A 32 -2.60 -18.72 50.95
N ALA A 33 -2.66 -17.41 51.24
CA ALA A 33 -1.77 -16.76 52.20
C ALA A 33 -1.99 -17.26 53.65
N ALA A 34 -3.22 -17.61 54.02
CA ALA A 34 -3.54 -18.21 55.33
C ALA A 34 -3.12 -19.69 55.43
N ALA A 35 -3.19 -20.45 54.33
CA ALA A 35 -2.74 -21.84 54.24
C ALA A 35 -1.22 -21.98 54.37
N SER A 36 -0.45 -21.04 53.81
CA SER A 36 1.01 -20.97 54.01
C SER A 36 1.41 -20.65 55.45
N ALA A 37 0.48 -20.16 56.28
CA ALA A 37 0.69 -19.85 57.69
C ALA A 37 0.16 -20.94 58.65
N GLY A 38 -0.22 -22.12 58.15
CA GLY A 38 -0.54 -23.28 58.98
C GLY A 38 -1.94 -23.29 59.60
N THR A 39 -2.90 -22.55 59.05
CA THR A 39 -4.26 -22.48 59.61
C THR A 39 -5.29 -23.28 58.80
N SER A 40 -5.75 -24.40 59.39
CA SER A 40 -6.92 -25.22 59.04
C SER A 40 -6.89 -26.03 57.73
N ALA A 41 -6.99 -27.35 57.85
CA ALA A 41 -7.14 -28.31 56.75
C ALA A 41 -8.35 -28.01 55.82
N VAL A 42 -9.38 -27.32 56.33
CA VAL A 42 -10.55 -26.91 55.54
C VAL A 42 -10.18 -25.91 54.44
N VAL A 43 -9.17 -25.05 54.66
CA VAL A 43 -8.71 -24.02 53.72
C VAL A 43 -7.90 -24.64 52.57
N VAL A 44 -7.05 -25.63 52.87
CA VAL A 44 -6.23 -26.34 51.89
C VAL A 44 -7.07 -27.21 50.94
N GLU A 45 -8.14 -27.82 51.47
CA GLU A 45 -9.07 -28.61 50.67
C GLU A 45 -9.95 -27.69 49.78
N ALA A 46 -10.37 -26.52 50.28
CA ALA A 46 -11.05 -25.47 49.50
C ALA A 46 -10.23 -24.99 48.29
N TYR A 47 -8.90 -24.93 48.43
CA TYR A 47 -7.97 -24.55 47.37
C TYR A 47 -7.86 -25.60 46.25
N LYS A 48 -7.70 -26.89 46.58
CA LYS A 48 -7.58 -27.96 45.57
C LYS A 48 -8.85 -28.11 44.72
N ASP A 49 -10.02 -27.99 45.33
CA ASP A 49 -11.29 -28.14 44.61
C ASP A 49 -11.66 -26.90 43.77
N ALA A 50 -11.19 -25.71 44.15
CA ALA A 50 -11.38 -24.47 43.38
C ALA A 50 -10.50 -24.43 42.12
N ARG A 51 -9.29 -25.00 42.19
CA ARG A 51 -8.40 -25.17 41.04
C ARG A 51 -9.02 -26.10 39.99
N ASN A 52 -9.54 -27.25 40.42
CA ASN A 52 -10.23 -28.19 39.53
C ASN A 52 -11.51 -27.59 38.88
N ALA A 53 -12.19 -26.66 39.55
CA ALA A 53 -13.34 -25.96 38.97
C ALA A 53 -12.93 -24.88 37.95
N ALA A 54 -11.79 -24.21 38.14
CA ALA A 54 -11.19 -23.31 37.17
C ALA A 54 -10.70 -24.07 35.93
N ASP A 55 -10.09 -25.24 36.14
CA ASP A 55 -9.63 -26.13 35.07
C ASP A 55 -10.82 -26.66 34.23
N SER A 56 -11.98 -26.94 34.84
CA SER A 56 -13.24 -27.27 34.13
C SER A 56 -13.85 -26.10 33.33
N ILE A 57 -13.50 -24.84 33.65
CA ILE A 57 -13.92 -23.65 32.89
C ILE A 57 -12.96 -23.41 31.72
N ASP A 58 -11.66 -23.66 31.93
CA ASP A 58 -10.62 -23.60 30.90
C ASP A 58 -10.82 -24.63 29.76
N GLU A 59 -11.46 -25.77 30.04
CA GLU A 59 -11.85 -26.76 29.01
C GLU A 59 -12.98 -26.27 28.07
N MET A 60 -13.58 -25.09 28.28
CA MET A 60 -14.66 -24.55 27.44
C MET A 60 -14.20 -23.43 26.47
N ARG A 61 -13.03 -23.58 25.84
CA ARG A 61 -12.41 -22.63 24.87
C ARG A 61 -13.14 -22.46 23.52
N TYR A 62 -14.46 -22.68 23.43
CA TYR A 62 -15.24 -22.40 22.21
C TYR A 62 -16.60 -21.79 22.50
N TYR A 63 -16.89 -20.63 21.90
CA TYR A 63 -18.18 -19.96 21.95
C TYR A 63 -19.28 -20.88 21.36
N GLU A 64 -20.15 -21.42 22.20
CA GLU A 64 -21.27 -22.27 21.76
C GLU A 64 -22.49 -21.40 21.40
N LYS A 65 -23.08 -21.61 20.22
CA LYS A 65 -24.17 -20.74 19.69
C LYS A 65 -25.56 -21.00 20.31
N SER A 66 -25.71 -22.02 21.15
CA SER A 66 -27.00 -22.42 21.74
C SER A 66 -27.21 -21.77 23.11
N LEU A 67 -28.23 -20.92 23.23
CA LEU A 67 -28.62 -20.28 24.49
C LEU A 67 -28.93 -21.31 25.58
N ASP A 68 -29.64 -22.39 25.25
CA ASP A 68 -30.04 -23.41 26.22
C ASP A 68 -28.82 -24.18 26.73
N LYS A 69 -27.87 -24.53 25.86
CA LYS A 69 -26.61 -25.17 26.26
C LYS A 69 -25.72 -24.24 27.09
N ASN A 70 -25.67 -22.95 26.75
CA ASN A 70 -24.91 -21.97 27.53
C ASN A 70 -25.53 -21.76 28.91
N TYR A 71 -26.86 -21.78 28.98
CA TYR A 71 -27.58 -21.72 30.25
C TYR A 71 -27.38 -22.99 31.09
N GLU A 72 -27.39 -24.18 30.49
CA GLU A 72 -27.05 -25.44 31.18
C GLU A 72 -25.61 -25.42 31.74
N LYS A 73 -24.64 -24.97 30.95
CA LYS A 73 -23.24 -24.81 31.38
C LYS A 73 -23.11 -23.82 32.54
N LEU A 74 -23.81 -22.68 32.46
CA LEU A 74 -23.89 -21.71 33.55
C LEU A 74 -24.47 -22.35 34.82
N GLN A 75 -25.58 -23.09 34.71
CA GLN A 75 -26.21 -23.79 35.84
C GLN A 75 -25.30 -24.86 36.46
N ASP A 76 -24.52 -25.60 35.66
CA ASP A 76 -23.57 -26.61 36.15
C ASP A 76 -22.42 -25.97 36.95
N ALA A 77 -21.84 -24.88 36.42
CA ALA A 77 -20.82 -24.11 37.13
C ALA A 77 -21.33 -23.58 38.48
N ILE A 78 -22.57 -23.08 38.53
CA ILE A 78 -23.19 -22.56 39.75
C ILE A 78 -23.50 -23.67 40.76
N LYS A 79 -23.98 -24.83 40.29
CA LYS A 79 -24.20 -26.00 41.15
C LYS A 79 -22.93 -26.41 41.87
N LYS A 80 -21.79 -26.41 41.19
CA LYS A 80 -20.48 -26.71 41.79
C LYS A 80 -20.11 -25.69 42.88
N VAL A 81 -20.33 -24.39 42.63
CA VAL A 81 -20.12 -23.33 43.63
C VAL A 81 -21.03 -23.49 44.85
N TYR A 82 -22.30 -23.86 44.64
CA TYR A 82 -23.27 -24.01 45.74
C TYR A 82 -23.06 -25.28 46.55
N ALA A 83 -22.75 -26.41 45.89
CA ALA A 83 -22.37 -27.65 46.57
C ALA A 83 -21.18 -27.38 47.49
N ARG A 84 -20.18 -26.64 47.00
CA ARG A 84 -19.00 -26.29 47.79
C ARG A 84 -19.32 -25.36 48.96
N LYS A 85 -20.20 -24.37 48.76
CA LYS A 85 -20.73 -23.53 49.85
C LYS A 85 -21.45 -24.36 50.92
N GLY A 86 -22.21 -25.37 50.50
CA GLY A 86 -22.88 -26.33 51.40
C GLY A 86 -21.89 -27.14 52.23
N ASP A 87 -20.88 -27.73 51.60
CA ASP A 87 -19.85 -28.52 52.28
C ASP A 87 -19.04 -27.70 53.29
N LEU A 88 -18.71 -26.46 52.93
CA LEU A 88 -18.05 -25.50 53.81
C LEU A 88 -18.93 -25.13 55.02
N LEU A 89 -20.22 -24.87 54.82
CA LEU A 89 -21.16 -24.60 55.91
C LEU A 89 -21.31 -25.80 56.87
N VAL A 90 -21.34 -27.03 56.34
CA VAL A 90 -21.41 -28.25 57.15
C VAL A 90 -20.12 -28.48 57.95
N LYS A 91 -18.95 -28.24 57.33
CA LYS A 91 -17.64 -28.34 58.01
C LYS A 91 -17.47 -27.26 59.10
N ILE A 92 -17.90 -26.02 58.84
CA ILE A 92 -17.91 -24.93 59.83
C ILE A 92 -18.85 -25.25 61.00
N ASN A 93 -20.03 -25.81 60.73
CA ASN A 93 -21.02 -26.13 61.77
C ASN A 93 -20.70 -27.40 62.59
N ARG A 94 -19.86 -28.31 62.08
CA ARG A 94 -19.45 -29.53 62.79
C ARG A 94 -18.37 -29.28 63.85
N ASP A 95 -17.55 -28.26 63.67
CA ASP A 95 -16.42 -27.97 64.56
C ASP A 95 -16.81 -26.88 65.58
N ARG A 96 -17.41 -27.30 66.71
CA ARG A 96 -17.97 -26.38 67.73
C ARG A 96 -16.95 -25.44 68.38
N THR A 97 -15.66 -25.61 68.14
CA THR A 97 -14.57 -24.83 68.76
C THR A 97 -13.88 -23.87 67.79
N LYS A 98 -14.28 -23.80 66.51
CA LYS A 98 -13.66 -22.90 65.52
C LYS A 98 -14.70 -22.03 64.81
N GLN A 99 -14.59 -20.72 65.03
CA GLN A 99 -15.37 -19.73 64.28
C GLN A 99 -14.91 -19.67 62.82
N ALA A 100 -15.86 -19.44 61.91
CA ALA A 100 -15.57 -19.17 60.51
C ALA A 100 -14.61 -17.99 60.38
N THR A 101 -13.51 -18.16 59.65
CA THR A 101 -12.53 -17.10 59.43
C THR A 101 -13.15 -15.94 58.65
N GLU A 102 -12.65 -14.72 58.86
CA GLU A 102 -13.10 -13.51 58.16
C GLU A 102 -13.11 -13.71 56.63
N GLU A 103 -12.12 -14.41 56.09
CA GLU A 103 -12.02 -14.73 54.67
C GLU A 103 -13.09 -15.71 54.19
N CYS A 104 -13.48 -16.70 55.02
CA CYS A 104 -14.62 -17.56 54.73
C CYS A 104 -15.91 -16.74 54.66
N ASN A 105 -16.10 -15.79 55.55
CA ASN A 105 -17.29 -14.93 55.54
C ASN A 105 -17.32 -13.99 54.32
N VAL A 106 -16.17 -13.44 53.92
CA VAL A 106 -16.01 -12.63 52.69
C VAL A 106 -16.29 -13.46 51.44
N TRP A 107 -15.78 -14.69 51.39
CA TRP A 107 -16.07 -15.62 50.29
C TRP A 107 -17.56 -15.98 50.25
N MET A 108 -18.17 -16.31 51.38
CA MET A 108 -19.60 -16.59 51.51
C MET A 108 -20.48 -15.39 51.10
N GLY A 109 -20.06 -14.17 51.40
CA GLY A 109 -20.71 -12.94 50.94
C GLY A 109 -20.60 -12.72 49.43
N SER A 110 -19.45 -13.04 48.86
CA SER A 110 -19.20 -12.96 47.41
C SER A 110 -20.01 -14.00 46.64
N VAL A 111 -20.10 -15.22 47.18
CA VAL A 111 -20.97 -16.28 46.64
C VAL A 111 -22.42 -15.81 46.67
N LYS A 112 -22.94 -15.28 47.79
CA LYS A 112 -24.30 -14.69 47.89
C LYS A 112 -24.60 -13.61 46.85
N LYS A 113 -23.60 -12.79 46.53
CA LYS A 113 -23.71 -11.73 45.52
C LYS A 113 -23.85 -12.34 44.12
N LEU A 114 -23.06 -13.39 43.82
CA LEU A 114 -23.15 -14.18 42.60
C LEU A 114 -24.50 -14.92 42.49
N GLU A 115 -25.07 -15.40 43.60
CA GLU A 115 -26.40 -16.04 43.59
C GLU A 115 -27.50 -15.10 43.08
N LYS A 116 -27.45 -13.82 43.46
CA LYS A 116 -28.43 -12.81 43.02
C LYS A 116 -28.31 -12.50 41.53
N GLU A 117 -27.09 -12.38 41.02
CA GLU A 117 -26.88 -12.11 39.58
C GLU A 117 -27.30 -13.29 38.70
N VAL A 118 -27.02 -14.51 39.17
CA VAL A 118 -27.50 -15.73 38.53
C VAL A 118 -29.02 -15.79 38.49
N LEU A 119 -29.68 -15.42 39.58
CA LEU A 119 -31.14 -15.40 39.64
C LEU A 119 -31.72 -14.37 38.65
N ALA A 120 -31.07 -13.22 38.46
CA ALA A 120 -31.45 -12.23 37.45
C ALA A 120 -31.29 -12.79 36.02
N LEU A 121 -30.14 -13.40 35.71
CA LEU A 121 -29.90 -14.04 34.40
C LEU A 121 -30.85 -15.21 34.13
N LYS A 122 -31.26 -15.94 35.19
CA LYS A 122 -32.28 -16.99 35.11
C LYS A 122 -33.66 -16.42 34.79
N ALA A 123 -34.05 -15.31 35.40
CA ALA A 123 -35.31 -14.64 35.09
C ALA A 123 -35.34 -14.14 33.64
N GLU A 124 -34.26 -13.50 33.18
CA GLU A 124 -34.11 -13.05 31.78
C GLU A 124 -34.17 -14.24 30.78
N TYR A 125 -33.55 -15.38 31.12
CA TYR A 125 -33.60 -16.59 30.30
C TYR A 125 -35.02 -17.19 30.21
N GLU A 126 -35.75 -17.31 31.34
CA GLU A 126 -37.12 -17.85 31.34
C GLU A 126 -38.09 -16.90 30.61
N GLU A 127 -37.90 -15.58 30.72
CA GLU A 127 -38.65 -14.58 29.95
C GLU A 127 -38.40 -14.74 28.45
N GLU A 128 -37.14 -14.85 28.02
CA GLU A 128 -36.76 -15.04 26.62
C GLU A 128 -37.24 -16.40 26.05
N LYS A 129 -37.28 -17.45 26.88
CA LYS A 129 -37.81 -18.77 26.53
C LYS A 129 -39.34 -18.77 26.38
N SER A 130 -40.06 -18.00 27.21
CA SER A 130 -41.51 -17.84 27.12
C SER A 130 -41.94 -17.12 25.82
N HIS A 131 -41.11 -16.20 25.30
CA HIS A 131 -41.34 -15.48 24.05
C HIS A 131 -41.14 -16.35 22.79
N LYS A 132 -40.36 -17.43 22.86
CA LYS A 132 -40.16 -18.37 21.74
C LYS A 132 -41.41 -19.22 21.41
N PHE A 133 -42.32 -19.45 22.35
CA PHE A 133 -43.57 -20.19 22.07
C PHE A 133 -44.60 -19.40 21.24
N LYS A 134 -44.36 -18.11 20.97
CA LYS A 134 -45.20 -17.28 20.08
C LYS A 134 -44.61 -17.06 18.68
N SER A 135 -43.40 -17.56 18.38
CA SER A 135 -42.73 -17.36 17.09
C SER A 135 -41.92 -18.59 16.69
N VAL A 136 -42.41 -19.33 15.70
CA VAL A 136 -41.80 -20.56 15.18
C VAL A 136 -40.65 -20.20 14.24
N ARG A 137 -39.44 -19.99 14.77
CA ARG A 137 -38.15 -20.25 14.07
C ARG A 137 -36.96 -20.22 15.07
N PRO A 138 -35.97 -21.12 14.98
CA PRO A 138 -34.86 -21.19 15.94
C PRO A 138 -33.78 -20.16 15.60
N CYS A 139 -33.52 -19.22 16.51
CA CYS A 139 -32.54 -18.15 16.36
C CYS A 139 -31.25 -18.47 17.15
N PRO A 140 -30.07 -18.63 16.51
CA PRO A 140 -28.80 -18.74 17.22
C PRO A 140 -28.13 -17.36 17.28
N ARG A 141 -28.59 -16.50 18.20
CA ARG A 141 -27.90 -15.32 18.79
C ARG A 141 -28.88 -14.52 19.65
N SER A 142 -29.00 -14.83 20.93
CA SER A 142 -29.54 -13.85 21.88
C SER A 142 -28.39 -13.04 22.49
N ASN A 143 -28.62 -11.74 22.72
CA ASN A 143 -27.69 -10.90 23.48
C ASN A 143 -27.42 -11.49 24.88
N LEU A 144 -28.38 -12.24 25.43
CA LEU A 144 -28.23 -13.01 26.66
C LEU A 144 -27.17 -14.10 26.54
N SER A 145 -27.13 -14.86 25.44
CA SER A 145 -26.10 -15.88 25.19
C SER A 145 -24.69 -15.28 25.13
N LYS A 146 -24.54 -14.08 24.55
CA LYS A 146 -23.24 -13.40 24.48
C LYS A 146 -22.84 -12.82 25.84
N ARG A 147 -23.78 -12.20 26.58
CA ARG A 147 -23.56 -11.74 27.96
C ARG A 147 -23.20 -12.90 28.90
N MET A 148 -23.78 -14.08 28.72
CA MET A 148 -23.43 -15.29 29.47
C MET A 148 -21.99 -15.74 29.20
N VAL A 149 -21.50 -15.64 27.96
CA VAL A 149 -20.11 -15.98 27.60
C VAL A 149 -19.11 -14.88 27.98
N GLU A 150 -19.46 -13.60 27.83
CA GLU A 150 -18.67 -12.47 28.35
C GLU A 150 -18.49 -12.59 29.88
N LYS A 151 -19.45 -13.21 30.60
CA LYS A 151 -19.33 -13.49 32.04
C LYS A 151 -18.37 -14.64 32.38
N LEU A 152 -17.93 -15.42 31.40
CA LEU A 152 -17.00 -16.54 31.54
C LEU A 152 -15.52 -16.19 31.21
N GLY A 153 -15.25 -15.03 30.59
CA GLY A 153 -13.92 -14.41 30.47
C GLY A 153 -12.93 -15.03 29.48
N THR A 154 -12.57 -14.31 28.42
CA THR A 154 -11.38 -14.61 27.59
C THR A 154 -10.73 -13.30 27.11
N ASP A 155 -9.52 -13.01 27.60
CA ASP A 155 -8.63 -11.91 27.15
C ASP A 155 -7.22 -12.45 26.75
N GLU A 156 -7.10 -13.76 26.48
CA GLU A 156 -5.83 -14.44 26.10
C GLU A 156 -5.47 -14.35 24.60
N GLY A 157 -6.24 -13.64 23.77
CA GLY A 157 -6.12 -13.73 22.30
C GLY A 157 -5.00 -12.92 21.63
N ASN A 158 -4.12 -12.24 22.40
CA ASN A 158 -3.20 -11.24 21.84
C ASN A 158 -1.70 -11.65 21.84
N GLU A 159 -1.26 -12.52 22.76
CA GLU A 159 0.16 -12.93 22.87
C GLU A 159 0.52 -14.05 21.87
N GLU A 160 -0.30 -15.11 21.76
CA GLU A 160 -0.10 -16.25 20.83
C GLU A 160 -0.05 -15.81 19.35
N ARG A 161 -0.81 -14.75 18.99
CA ARG A 161 -0.82 -14.18 17.62
C ARG A 161 0.41 -13.33 17.29
N LEU A 162 1.10 -12.77 18.28
CA LEU A 162 2.28 -11.95 18.06
C LEU A 162 3.51 -12.83 17.82
N GLN A 163 3.66 -13.88 18.63
CA GLN A 163 4.71 -14.89 18.51
C GLN A 163 4.68 -15.57 17.13
N GLU A 164 3.52 -16.08 16.69
CA GLU A 164 3.38 -16.74 15.37
C GLU A 164 3.77 -15.81 14.21
N ARG A 165 3.45 -14.51 14.30
CA ARG A 165 3.78 -13.52 13.26
C ARG A 165 5.28 -13.24 13.19
N VAL A 166 5.93 -13.11 14.34
CA VAL A 166 7.38 -12.88 14.43
C VAL A 166 8.14 -14.08 13.88
N GLN A 167 7.75 -15.30 14.28
CA GLN A 167 8.34 -16.54 13.74
C GLN A 167 8.19 -16.64 12.21
N HIS A 168 7.01 -16.31 11.68
CA HIS A 168 6.77 -16.39 10.23
C HIS A 168 7.65 -15.41 9.44
N GLN A 169 7.77 -14.16 9.90
CA GLN A 169 8.61 -13.15 9.23
C GLN A 169 10.10 -13.50 9.27
N ILE A 170 10.60 -13.98 10.41
CA ILE A 170 12.00 -14.42 10.52
C ILE A 170 12.27 -15.61 9.61
N ALA A 171 11.34 -16.56 9.51
CA ALA A 171 11.49 -17.71 8.64
C ALA A 171 11.47 -17.36 7.15
N GLU A 172 10.64 -16.40 6.72
CA GLU A 172 10.63 -15.89 5.35
C GLU A 172 11.98 -15.26 4.98
N GLU A 173 12.53 -14.38 5.84
CA GLU A 173 13.84 -13.74 5.63
C GLU A 173 14.99 -14.76 5.60
N LEU A 174 14.90 -15.83 6.39
CA LEU A 174 15.89 -16.91 6.42
C LEU A 174 15.65 -18.00 5.37
N GLN A 175 14.61 -17.87 4.54
CA GLN A 175 14.18 -18.84 3.51
C GLN A 175 13.93 -20.25 4.08
N LEU A 176 13.27 -20.33 5.24
CA LEU A 176 12.93 -21.58 5.92
C LEU A 176 11.49 -22.00 5.62
N ASP A 177 11.30 -23.23 5.14
CA ASP A 177 9.96 -23.81 4.94
C ASP A 177 9.32 -24.19 6.28
N LEU A 178 8.38 -23.36 6.74
CA LEU A 178 7.49 -23.63 7.86
C LEU A 178 6.13 -24.15 7.33
N LEU A 179 5.88 -25.45 7.46
CA LEU A 179 4.55 -26.01 7.22
C LEU A 179 3.56 -25.42 8.25
N GLN A 180 2.38 -24.96 7.81
CA GLN A 180 1.37 -24.38 8.71
C GLN A 180 1.02 -25.34 9.85
N GLY A 181 1.16 -24.87 11.10
CA GLY A 181 0.83 -25.62 12.31
C GLY A 181 1.95 -26.50 12.87
N SER A 182 3.20 -26.36 12.41
CA SER A 182 4.32 -27.11 13.00
C SER A 182 4.79 -26.47 14.31
N THR A 183 4.82 -27.24 15.39
CA THR A 183 5.44 -26.90 16.70
C THR A 183 6.98 -26.75 16.63
N ASP A 184 7.56 -26.78 15.43
CA ASP A 184 9.01 -26.85 15.17
C ASP A 184 9.61 -25.54 14.62
N ALA A 185 8.81 -24.47 14.51
CA ALA A 185 9.25 -23.18 13.95
C ALA A 185 10.42 -22.57 14.74
N ALA A 186 10.29 -22.50 16.08
CA ALA A 186 11.34 -22.00 16.96
C ALA A 186 12.65 -22.80 16.83
N SER A 187 12.59 -24.13 16.71
CA SER A 187 13.79 -24.98 16.61
C SER A 187 14.53 -24.78 15.27
N LYS A 188 13.78 -24.60 14.17
CA LYS A 188 14.39 -24.32 12.86
C LYS A 188 15.04 -22.95 12.81
N ILE A 189 14.39 -21.94 13.39
CA ILE A 189 14.91 -20.59 13.49
C ILE A 189 16.19 -20.60 14.34
N SER A 190 16.16 -21.20 15.53
CA SER A 190 17.30 -21.23 16.44
C SER A 190 18.51 -21.91 15.82
N LYS A 191 18.33 -23.08 15.18
CA LYS A 191 19.41 -23.81 14.50
C LYS A 191 20.06 -22.99 13.39
N ARG A 192 19.28 -22.16 12.69
CA ARG A 192 19.83 -21.28 11.65
C ARG A 192 20.62 -20.12 12.26
N LEU A 193 20.09 -19.52 13.32
CA LEU A 193 20.67 -18.37 14.00
C LEU A 193 21.89 -18.72 14.88
N GLU A 194 22.02 -19.96 15.35
CA GLU A 194 23.12 -20.42 16.23
C GLU A 194 24.52 -20.12 15.65
N SER A 195 24.66 -20.27 14.33
CA SER A 195 25.94 -20.05 13.62
C SER A 195 26.14 -18.62 13.11
N MET A 196 25.16 -17.73 13.29
CA MET A 196 25.11 -16.42 12.64
C MET A 196 25.21 -15.28 13.65
N ARG A 197 25.96 -14.23 13.28
CA ARG A 197 25.82 -12.93 13.95
C ARG A 197 24.66 -12.18 13.31
N PHE A 198 23.70 -11.71 14.11
CA PHE A 198 22.51 -11.05 13.60
C PHE A 198 22.15 -9.76 14.34
N LEU A 199 21.40 -8.89 13.66
CA LEU A 199 20.73 -7.73 14.22
C LEU A 199 19.24 -7.87 13.96
N LEU A 200 18.43 -7.96 15.02
CA LEU A 200 16.97 -8.04 14.91
C LEU A 200 16.36 -6.71 15.34
N LEU A 201 15.56 -6.09 14.47
CA LEU A 201 14.86 -4.83 14.73
C LEU A 201 13.36 -5.11 14.84
N LEU A 202 12.81 -4.96 16.04
CA LEU A 202 11.39 -5.13 16.34
C LEU A 202 10.75 -3.75 16.51
N ASP A 203 10.05 -3.30 15.48
CA ASP A 203 9.41 -1.96 15.46
C ASP A 203 7.94 -1.99 15.93
N ASP A 204 7.53 -0.93 16.62
CA ASP A 204 6.18 -0.68 17.17
C ASP A 204 5.60 -1.86 17.99
N VAL A 205 6.31 -2.33 19.02
CA VAL A 205 5.86 -3.47 19.86
C VAL A 205 4.82 -3.03 20.91
N TRP A 206 3.60 -3.56 20.80
CA TRP A 206 2.43 -3.21 21.64
C TRP A 206 2.15 -4.16 22.83
N GLY A 207 2.80 -5.34 22.89
CA GLY A 207 2.62 -6.33 23.95
C GLY A 207 3.92 -7.06 24.25
N THR A 208 3.94 -7.88 25.30
CA THR A 208 5.08 -8.72 25.69
C THR A 208 4.97 -10.10 25.04
N PHE A 209 6.11 -10.71 24.76
CA PHE A 209 6.20 -12.09 24.30
C PHE A 209 7.61 -12.61 24.60
N ASP A 210 7.76 -13.93 24.69
CA ASP A 210 9.04 -14.55 24.96
C ASP A 210 9.83 -14.74 23.64
N LEU A 211 11.09 -14.33 23.64
CA LEU A 211 12.00 -14.47 22.50
C LEU A 211 12.46 -15.93 22.34
N ASP A 212 12.56 -16.67 23.45
CA ASP A 212 12.92 -18.09 23.46
C ASP A 212 11.86 -18.91 22.73
N ASP A 213 10.60 -18.53 22.93
CA ASP A 213 9.43 -19.08 22.26
C ASP A 213 9.41 -18.77 20.75
N CYS A 214 10.18 -17.77 20.30
CA CYS A 214 10.39 -17.47 18.88
C CYS A 214 11.62 -18.19 18.29
N GLY A 215 12.39 -18.93 19.10
CA GLY A 215 13.63 -19.57 18.68
C GLY A 215 14.83 -18.62 18.64
N ILE A 216 14.75 -17.49 19.36
CA ILE A 216 15.79 -16.46 19.39
C ILE A 216 16.51 -16.58 20.73
N TYR A 217 17.60 -17.34 20.74
CA TYR A 217 18.44 -17.51 21.92
C TYR A 217 19.67 -16.61 21.85
N GLU A 218 20.27 -16.34 23.01
CA GLU A 218 21.60 -15.75 23.08
C GLU A 218 22.61 -16.63 22.33
N ASN A 219 23.38 -16.04 21.42
CA ASN A 219 24.49 -16.70 20.77
C ASN A 219 25.77 -15.91 21.06
N GLU A 220 26.89 -16.60 21.28
CA GLU A 220 28.19 -15.98 21.63
C GLU A 220 28.84 -15.24 20.44
N LYS A 221 28.03 -14.63 19.55
CA LYS A 221 28.44 -14.03 18.28
C LYS A 221 28.23 -12.51 18.21
N ASP A 222 27.99 -11.84 19.34
CA ASP A 222 27.70 -10.39 19.41
C ASP A 222 26.48 -10.00 18.54
N SER A 223 25.41 -10.80 18.68
CA SER A 223 24.11 -10.51 18.06
C SER A 223 23.34 -9.51 18.91
N LYS A 224 22.52 -8.66 18.28
CA LYS A 224 21.78 -7.58 18.95
C LYS A 224 20.31 -7.60 18.59
N ILE A 225 19.47 -7.27 19.56
CA ILE A 225 18.03 -7.10 19.39
C ILE A 225 17.68 -5.67 19.81
N VAL A 226 16.97 -4.94 18.94
CA VAL A 226 16.50 -3.59 19.21
C VAL A 226 14.98 -3.61 19.18
N ILE A 227 14.36 -3.23 20.30
CA ILE A 227 12.91 -3.16 20.45
C ILE A 227 12.50 -1.70 20.54
N ALA A 228 11.73 -1.24 19.56
CA ALA A 228 11.08 0.06 19.60
C ALA A 228 9.63 -0.10 20.12
N SER A 229 9.32 0.53 21.25
CA SER A 229 7.98 0.50 21.83
C SER A 229 7.57 1.89 22.34
N ARG A 230 6.27 2.18 22.23
CA ARG A 230 5.66 3.39 22.79
C ARG A 230 5.27 3.23 24.26
N HIS A 231 5.34 2.01 24.81
CA HIS A 231 5.04 1.71 26.20
C HIS A 231 6.29 1.20 26.90
N CYS A 232 6.89 2.03 27.76
CA CYS A 232 8.09 1.66 28.50
C CYS A 232 7.90 0.45 29.44
N GLY A 233 6.65 0.13 29.81
CA GLY A 233 6.30 -1.07 30.58
C GLY A 233 6.63 -2.36 29.82
N ASN A 234 6.30 -2.42 28.53
CA ASN A 234 6.54 -3.59 27.69
C ASN A 234 8.03 -3.92 27.57
N CYS A 235 8.89 -2.90 27.40
CA CYS A 235 10.34 -3.11 27.35
C CYS A 235 10.91 -3.60 28.70
N ARG A 236 10.34 -3.16 29.83
CA ARG A 236 10.77 -3.61 31.16
C ARG A 236 10.34 -5.04 31.44
N GLU A 237 9.15 -5.42 31.00
CA GLU A 237 8.61 -6.77 31.15
C GLU A 237 9.31 -7.78 30.23
N MET A 238 9.78 -7.36 29.05
CA MET A 238 10.64 -8.16 28.17
C MET A 238 12.12 -8.19 28.61
N CYS A 239 12.43 -7.71 29.82
CA CYS A 239 13.77 -7.78 30.44
C CYS A 239 14.93 -7.26 29.56
N VAL A 240 14.76 -6.16 28.83
CA VAL A 240 15.82 -5.60 27.96
C VAL A 240 17.08 -5.19 28.74
N ASP A 241 18.27 -5.51 28.20
CA ASP A 241 19.57 -5.18 28.82
C ASP A 241 19.82 -3.66 28.90
N HIS A 242 19.38 -2.94 27.87
CA HIS A 242 19.58 -1.51 27.74
C HIS A 242 18.28 -0.82 27.32
N LEU A 243 17.78 0.06 28.19
CA LEU A 243 16.60 0.88 27.90
C LEU A 243 17.04 2.28 27.44
N ILE A 244 16.84 2.58 26.15
CA ILE A 244 17.09 3.90 25.58
C ILE A 244 15.78 4.68 25.53
N ARG A 245 15.66 5.72 26.36
CA ARG A 245 14.56 6.68 26.25
C ARG A 245 14.97 7.77 25.26
N VAL A 246 14.37 7.78 24.08
CA VAL A 246 14.61 8.82 23.07
C VAL A 246 14.08 10.16 23.62
N PRO A 247 14.95 11.15 23.87
CA PRO A 247 14.52 12.45 24.38
C PRO A 247 13.84 13.25 23.26
N ARG A 248 13.13 14.31 23.67
CA ARG A 248 12.71 15.37 22.73
C ARG A 248 13.95 16.10 22.22
N LEU A 249 13.82 16.79 21.10
CA LEU A 249 14.93 17.59 20.56
C LEU A 249 15.30 18.70 21.55
N SER A 250 16.60 19.01 21.63
CA SER A 250 17.03 20.28 22.21
C SER A 250 16.50 21.45 21.38
N ASN A 251 16.46 22.65 21.95
CA ASN A 251 15.99 23.84 21.22
C ASN A 251 16.82 24.11 19.96
N ASP A 252 18.12 23.87 20.02
CA ASP A 252 19.02 24.05 18.87
C ASP A 252 18.77 23.00 17.79
N GLU A 253 18.62 21.73 18.16
CA GLU A 253 18.25 20.66 17.22
C GLU A 253 16.86 20.87 16.62
N ALA A 254 15.90 21.34 17.42
CA ALA A 254 14.55 21.65 17.00
C ALA A 254 14.51 22.84 16.03
N LEU A 255 15.27 23.90 16.31
CA LEU A 255 15.41 25.05 15.42
C LEU A 255 16.13 24.68 14.12
N ASN A 256 17.17 23.86 14.20
CA ASN A 256 17.88 23.34 13.02
C ASN A 256 16.94 22.49 12.15
N LEU A 257 16.19 21.56 12.76
CA LEU A 257 15.20 20.75 12.04
C LEU A 257 14.09 21.63 11.45
N PHE A 258 13.58 22.60 12.20
CA PHE A 258 12.56 23.52 11.72
C PHE A 258 13.06 24.33 10.52
N GLN A 259 14.29 24.89 10.58
CA GLN A 259 14.89 25.64 9.48
C GLN A 259 15.14 24.76 8.26
N GLU A 260 15.67 23.55 8.46
CA GLU A 260 15.88 22.56 7.40
C GLU A 260 14.54 22.24 6.69
N ARG A 261 13.46 22.05 7.45
CA ARG A 261 12.14 21.71 6.90
C ARG A 261 11.40 22.92 6.32
N LEU A 262 11.66 24.13 6.83
CA LEU A 262 11.15 25.36 6.24
C LEU A 262 11.72 25.55 4.82
N GLY A 263 12.95 25.11 4.56
CA GLY A 263 13.57 25.13 3.23
C GLY A 263 14.05 26.52 2.76
N ARG A 264 14.11 27.48 3.68
CA ARG A 264 14.67 28.83 3.48
C ARG A 264 15.39 29.29 4.73
N LYS A 265 16.33 30.22 4.57
CA LYS A 265 17.04 30.81 5.71
C LYS A 265 16.06 31.66 6.54
N LEU A 266 16.04 31.43 7.85
CA LEU A 266 15.31 32.29 8.79
C LEU A 266 16.05 33.63 8.89
N TYR A 267 15.35 34.72 8.61
CA TYR A 267 15.86 36.07 8.87
C TYR A 267 15.56 36.45 10.32
N SER A 268 16.34 37.38 10.87
CA SER A 268 16.26 37.81 12.28
C SER A 268 14.85 38.25 12.72
N GLU A 269 14.04 38.76 11.79
CA GLU A 269 12.65 39.17 12.03
C GLU A 269 11.68 38.00 12.27
N PHE A 270 12.00 36.79 11.78
CA PHE A 270 11.20 35.58 11.95
C PHE A 270 11.71 34.64 13.03
N GLU A 271 12.97 34.78 13.48
CA GLU A 271 13.59 33.90 14.48
C GLU A 271 12.78 33.83 15.78
N SER A 272 12.31 34.97 16.28
CA SER A 272 11.50 35.01 17.51
C SER A 272 10.16 34.30 17.35
N LEU A 273 9.52 34.41 16.18
CA LEU A 273 8.26 33.71 15.88
C LEU A 273 8.50 32.21 15.68
N ALA A 274 9.59 31.83 15.01
CA ALA A 274 9.96 30.43 14.82
C ALA A 274 10.18 29.70 16.16
N CYS A 275 10.88 30.32 17.11
CA CYS A 275 11.02 29.76 18.46
C CYS A 275 9.66 29.54 19.13
N GLN A 276 8.74 30.51 19.04
CA GLN A 276 7.40 30.38 19.60
C GLN A 276 6.57 29.27 18.93
N VAL A 277 6.73 29.06 17.62
CA VAL A 277 6.10 27.95 16.89
C VAL A 277 6.67 26.60 17.33
N ILE A 278 7.99 26.50 17.46
CA ILE A 278 8.68 25.27 17.92
C ILE A 278 8.25 24.92 19.35
N GLU A 279 8.11 25.90 20.23
CA GLU A 279 7.60 25.71 21.59
C GLU A 279 6.19 25.08 21.58
N GLN A 280 5.30 25.47 20.65
CA GLN A 280 3.99 24.83 20.50
C GLN A 280 4.09 23.39 20.00
N CYS A 281 5.16 23.03 19.30
CA CYS A 281 5.41 21.66 18.83
C CYS A 281 6.05 20.76 19.91
N ASP A 282 6.26 21.29 21.13
CA ASP A 282 6.80 20.59 22.29
C ASP A 282 8.12 19.84 21.99
N ASN A 283 8.94 20.40 21.09
CA ASN A 283 10.19 19.85 20.55
C ASN A 283 10.07 18.42 19.98
N LEU A 284 8.89 18.01 19.51
CA LEU A 284 8.66 16.71 18.89
C LEU A 284 9.04 16.76 17.40
N PRO A 285 9.99 15.93 16.92
CA PRO A 285 10.48 15.98 15.54
C PRO A 285 9.38 15.89 14.48
N LEU A 286 8.38 15.04 14.70
CA LEU A 286 7.26 14.86 13.78
C LEU A 286 6.41 16.13 13.68
N LEU A 287 6.09 16.77 14.81
CA LEU A 287 5.29 17.99 14.81
C LEU A 287 6.06 19.16 14.20
N ILE A 288 7.35 19.29 14.56
CA ILE A 288 8.24 20.28 13.96
C ILE A 288 8.29 20.12 12.44
N ASP A 289 8.48 18.90 11.93
CA ASP A 289 8.52 18.64 10.49
C ASP A 289 7.23 19.11 9.79
N LYS A 290 6.05 18.73 10.32
CA LYS A 290 4.77 19.09 9.68
C LYS A 290 4.48 20.58 9.80
N VAL A 291 4.64 21.16 10.98
CA VAL A 291 4.35 22.58 11.23
C VAL A 291 5.34 23.48 10.46
N ALA A 292 6.64 23.17 10.44
CA ALA A 292 7.61 23.93 9.65
C ALA A 292 7.23 23.99 8.16
N ARG A 293 6.75 22.87 7.60
CA ARG A 293 6.29 22.80 6.21
C ARG A 293 4.99 23.59 5.99
N ALA A 294 4.06 23.59 6.93
CA ALA A 294 2.86 24.43 6.89
C ALA A 294 3.19 25.95 6.97
N PHE A 295 4.32 26.30 7.58
CA PHE A 295 4.83 27.68 7.63
C PHE A 295 5.70 28.07 6.44
N ARG A 296 6.09 27.12 5.57
CA ARG A 296 6.92 27.37 4.38
C ARG A 296 6.31 28.41 3.42
N ARG A 297 5.00 28.37 3.21
CA ARG A 297 4.27 29.21 2.25
C ARG A 297 3.86 30.59 2.79
N LYS A 298 4.24 30.91 4.04
CA LYS A 298 3.89 32.18 4.69
C LYS A 298 5.02 33.17 4.48
N ASP A 299 4.86 34.10 3.56
CA ASP A 299 5.97 34.93 3.08
C ASP A 299 6.15 36.26 3.83
N ASP A 300 5.22 36.59 4.72
CA ASP A 300 5.28 37.80 5.53
C ASP A 300 5.02 37.53 7.03
N ILE A 301 5.39 38.50 7.85
CA ILE A 301 5.32 38.40 9.32
C ILE A 301 3.87 38.29 9.83
N LEU A 302 2.90 38.90 9.14
CA LEU A 302 1.49 38.88 9.55
C LEU A 302 0.88 37.50 9.34
N LEU A 303 1.26 36.81 8.26
CA LEU A 303 0.86 35.42 7.99
C LEU A 303 1.48 34.46 9.02
N TRP A 304 2.72 34.70 9.44
CA TRP A 304 3.36 33.95 10.54
C TRP A 304 2.66 34.15 11.87
N GLU A 305 2.37 35.40 12.24
CA GLU A 305 1.63 35.73 13.47
C GLU A 305 0.22 35.12 13.44
N SER A 306 -0.47 35.20 12.30
CA SER A 306 -1.77 34.56 12.10
C SER A 306 -1.69 33.04 12.27
N GLY A 307 -0.70 32.39 11.64
CA GLY A 307 -0.44 30.95 11.78
C GLY A 307 -0.12 30.54 13.21
N LEU A 308 0.72 31.30 13.91
CA LEU A 308 1.08 31.06 15.31
C LEU A 308 -0.12 31.24 16.23
N ASN A 309 -0.96 32.26 16.00
CA ASN A 309 -2.18 32.47 16.78
C ASN A 309 -3.17 31.33 16.57
N LYS A 310 -3.36 30.84 15.33
CA LYS A 310 -4.14 29.63 15.06
C LYS A 310 -3.60 28.42 15.81
N LEU A 311 -2.27 28.24 15.84
CA LEU A 311 -1.61 27.15 16.55
C LEU A 311 -1.79 27.25 18.08
N ARG A 312 -1.77 28.47 18.64
CA ARG A 312 -1.97 28.77 20.07
C ARG A 312 -3.39 28.59 20.58
N ILE A 313 -4.40 28.74 19.72
CA ILE A 313 -5.81 28.58 20.08
C ILE A 313 -6.12 27.12 20.43
N TRP A 314 -5.27 26.17 20.02
CA TRP A 314 -5.41 24.76 20.37
C TRP A 314 -4.98 24.46 21.81
N PRO A 315 -5.64 23.52 22.50
CA PRO A 315 -5.41 23.31 23.94
C PRO A 315 -3.94 22.95 24.19
N GLY A 316 -3.22 23.88 24.81
CA GLY A 316 -1.84 23.71 25.25
C GLY A 316 -1.77 22.81 26.47
N THR A 317 -2.06 21.53 26.31
CA THR A 317 -1.60 20.48 27.22
C THR A 317 -0.26 19.98 26.73
N LYS A 318 0.71 19.83 27.65
CA LYS A 318 1.97 19.12 27.37
C LYS A 318 1.64 17.83 26.62
N CYS A 319 2.31 17.55 25.50
CA CYS A 319 2.10 16.33 24.72
C CYS A 319 2.58 15.12 25.54
N ASP A 320 1.72 14.62 26.43
CA ASP A 320 1.97 13.43 27.24
C ASP A 320 1.38 12.16 26.57
N GLY A 321 0.76 12.30 25.37
CA GLY A 321 0.19 11.18 24.60
C GLY A 321 -0.01 11.42 23.10
N MET A 322 -0.53 10.39 22.41
CA MET A 322 -0.76 10.40 20.95
C MET A 322 -1.96 11.27 20.53
N ASP A 323 -2.93 11.48 21.42
CA ASP A 323 -4.11 12.30 21.16
C ASP A 323 -3.79 13.79 21.07
N ASP A 324 -2.90 14.30 21.93
CA ASP A 324 -2.43 15.69 21.88
C ASP A 324 -1.64 15.97 20.59
N ALA A 325 -0.83 15.00 20.15
CA ALA A 325 -0.13 15.07 18.88
C ALA A 325 -1.10 15.09 17.67
N PHE A 326 -2.24 14.40 17.74
CA PHE A 326 -3.26 14.47 16.69
C PHE A 326 -3.95 15.83 16.64
N ASP A 327 -4.22 16.44 17.79
CA ASP A 327 -4.81 17.78 17.85
C ASP A 327 -3.85 18.84 17.28
N LEU A 328 -2.53 18.71 17.52
CA LEU A 328 -1.51 19.56 16.90
C LEU A 328 -1.34 19.30 15.39
N LEU A 329 -1.40 18.05 14.94
CA LEU A 329 -1.33 17.72 13.50
C LEU A 329 -2.57 18.20 12.74
N ARG A 330 -3.73 18.31 13.39
CA ARG A 330 -4.97 18.84 12.79
C ARG A 330 -4.77 20.25 12.25
N PHE A 331 -3.89 21.06 12.84
CA PHE A 331 -3.53 22.37 12.30
C PHE A 331 -3.09 22.29 10.82
N CYS A 332 -2.29 21.29 10.45
CA CYS A 332 -1.82 21.14 9.06
C CYS A 332 -2.96 20.83 8.09
N TYR A 333 -3.97 20.10 8.56
CA TYR A 333 -5.18 19.82 7.79
C TYR A 333 -6.07 21.06 7.63
N GLU A 334 -6.21 21.89 8.67
CA GLU A 334 -7.05 23.10 8.61
C GLU A 334 -6.48 24.21 7.72
N GLU A 335 -5.17 24.18 7.45
CA GLU A 335 -4.52 25.11 6.53
C GLU A 335 -4.70 24.73 5.04
N LEU A 336 -5.27 23.56 4.75
CA LEU A 336 -5.66 23.18 3.39
C LEU A 336 -6.91 23.94 2.95
N ASP A 337 -7.07 24.14 1.63
CA ASP A 337 -8.35 24.54 1.06
C ASP A 337 -9.36 23.37 1.11
N GLU A 338 -10.63 23.64 0.82
CA GLU A 338 -11.70 22.64 0.93
C GLU A 338 -11.46 21.44 0.00
N ASP A 339 -10.97 21.67 -1.22
CA ASP A 339 -10.60 20.62 -2.18
C ASP A 339 -9.46 19.74 -1.61
N GLY A 340 -8.43 20.36 -1.04
CA GLY A 340 -7.31 19.67 -0.39
C GLY A 340 -7.75 18.84 0.81
N LYS A 341 -8.67 19.36 1.63
CA LYS A 341 -9.24 18.64 2.78
C LYS A 341 -9.95 17.36 2.35
N VAL A 342 -10.84 17.43 1.35
CA VAL A 342 -11.56 16.24 0.87
C VAL A 342 -10.63 15.24 0.19
N CYS A 343 -9.62 15.71 -0.56
CA CYS A 343 -8.60 14.86 -1.19
C CYS A 343 -7.74 14.13 -0.16
N PHE A 344 -7.32 14.82 0.91
CA PHE A 344 -6.60 14.23 2.03
C PHE A 344 -7.43 13.12 2.70
N LEU A 345 -8.67 13.41 3.08
CA LEU A 345 -9.55 12.43 3.72
C LEU A 345 -9.83 11.21 2.83
N TYR A 346 -9.87 11.39 1.51
CA TYR A 346 -10.01 10.27 0.57
C TYR A 346 -8.82 9.30 0.61
N GLY A 347 -7.60 9.79 0.85
CA GLY A 347 -6.41 8.96 1.05
C GLY A 347 -6.54 8.01 2.26
N ALA A 348 -7.34 8.38 3.26
CA ALA A 348 -7.59 7.54 4.44
C ALA A 348 -8.45 6.30 4.13
N LEU A 349 -9.04 6.17 2.94
CA LEU A 349 -9.83 4.99 2.54
C LEU A 349 -8.98 3.74 2.27
N TYR A 350 -7.69 3.90 1.94
CA TYR A 350 -6.78 2.80 1.54
C TYR A 350 -6.28 2.01 2.75
N ALA A 351 -5.24 1.16 2.73
CA ALA A 351 -4.63 0.67 3.99
C ALA A 351 -3.39 1.52 4.35
N GLU A 352 -2.88 1.40 5.58
CA GLU A 352 -1.70 2.15 6.05
C GLU A 352 -0.46 1.92 5.17
N ALA A 353 -0.16 0.67 4.85
CA ALA A 353 0.96 0.29 3.98
C ALA A 353 0.56 0.21 2.49
N TYR A 354 -0.63 0.70 2.12
CA TYR A 354 -1.09 0.59 0.74
C TYR A 354 -0.50 1.72 -0.10
N GLU A 355 0.26 1.33 -1.13
CA GLU A 355 0.76 2.26 -2.12
C GLU A 355 -0.28 2.52 -3.20
N ILE A 356 -0.75 3.76 -3.29
CA ILE A 356 -1.77 4.19 -4.23
C ILE A 356 -1.09 4.74 -5.47
N CYS A 357 -1.42 4.20 -6.65
CA CYS A 357 -0.96 4.78 -7.90
C CYS A 357 -1.53 6.19 -8.09
N ILE A 358 -0.68 7.16 -8.39
CA ILE A 358 -1.06 8.58 -8.52
C ILE A 358 -2.18 8.76 -9.56
N ASN A 359 -2.05 8.17 -10.75
CA ASN A 359 -3.04 8.33 -11.82
C ASN A 359 -4.43 7.80 -11.39
N TYR A 360 -4.44 6.65 -10.71
CA TYR A 360 -5.67 6.07 -10.17
C TYR A 360 -6.30 6.97 -9.08
N LEU A 361 -5.48 7.57 -8.20
CA LEU A 361 -5.96 8.49 -7.17
C LEU A 361 -6.58 9.76 -7.79
N LEU A 362 -5.92 10.35 -8.78
CA LEU A 362 -6.40 11.52 -9.51
C LEU A 362 -7.70 11.21 -10.28
N GLU A 363 -7.79 10.02 -10.91
CA GLU A 363 -9.02 9.54 -11.56
C GLU A 363 -10.18 9.42 -10.55
N CYS A 364 -9.89 8.93 -9.34
CA CYS A 364 -10.88 8.88 -8.27
C CYS A 364 -11.32 10.27 -7.82
N TRP A 365 -10.40 11.22 -7.59
CA TRP A 365 -10.75 12.57 -7.18
C TRP A 365 -11.59 13.31 -8.23
N ARG A 366 -11.25 13.12 -9.52
CA ARG A 366 -12.04 13.63 -10.64
C ARG A 366 -13.44 13.00 -10.68
N ALA A 367 -13.54 11.68 -10.53
CA ALA A 367 -14.82 10.98 -10.50
C ALA A 367 -15.69 11.41 -9.30
N GLU A 368 -15.09 11.73 -8.16
CA GLU A 368 -15.78 12.26 -6.99
C GLU A 368 -16.13 13.75 -7.07
N ASP A 369 -15.67 14.46 -8.11
CA ASP A 369 -15.90 15.90 -8.30
C ASP A 369 -15.25 16.78 -7.21
N PHE A 370 -14.08 16.40 -6.71
CA PHE A 370 -13.38 17.16 -5.66
C PHE A 370 -12.76 18.47 -6.14
N THR A 371 -12.60 18.66 -7.45
CA THR A 371 -12.05 19.87 -8.05
C THR A 371 -13.18 20.69 -8.67
N GLN A 372 -13.99 21.34 -7.83
CA GLN A 372 -15.13 22.15 -8.28
C GLN A 372 -14.65 23.43 -9.01
N ASP A 373 -15.50 24.02 -9.85
CA ASP A 373 -15.27 25.30 -10.55
C ASP A 373 -14.16 25.32 -11.63
N VAL A 374 -13.72 24.15 -12.09
CA VAL A 374 -12.70 24.02 -13.14
C VAL A 374 -13.33 23.46 -14.41
N GLU A 375 -13.02 24.02 -15.58
CA GLU A 375 -13.42 23.41 -16.86
C GLU A 375 -12.95 21.94 -16.91
N GLU A 376 -13.73 21.05 -17.53
CA GLU A 376 -13.50 19.59 -17.52
C GLU A 376 -12.07 19.18 -17.96
N PHE A 377 -11.39 20.03 -18.74
CA PHE A 377 -10.03 19.83 -19.22
C PHE A 377 -8.94 20.10 -18.17
N THR A 378 -9.17 20.96 -17.18
CA THR A 378 -8.15 21.40 -16.19
C THR A 378 -8.27 20.72 -14.83
N ALA A 379 -9.29 19.87 -14.62
CA ALA A 379 -9.50 19.12 -13.36
C ALA A 379 -8.32 18.21 -12.97
N ILE A 380 -7.65 17.58 -13.95
CA ILE A 380 -6.46 16.73 -13.68
C ILE A 380 -5.29 17.57 -13.20
N GLN A 381 -5.09 18.75 -13.80
CA GLN A 381 -4.04 19.67 -13.40
C GLN A 381 -4.28 20.18 -11.98
N LYS A 382 -5.51 20.61 -11.66
CA LYS A 382 -5.91 20.97 -10.30
C LYS A 382 -5.67 19.82 -9.31
N GLY A 383 -6.02 18.59 -9.68
CA GLY A 383 -5.74 17.41 -8.86
C GLY A 383 -4.23 17.17 -8.64
N GLN A 384 -3.39 17.42 -9.65
CA GLN A 384 -1.93 17.35 -9.52
C GLN A 384 -1.38 18.44 -8.60
N GLU A 385 -1.91 19.66 -8.69
CA GLU A 385 -1.57 20.78 -7.79
C GLU A 385 -1.92 20.43 -6.33
N ILE A 386 -3.13 19.92 -6.09
CA ILE A 386 -3.55 19.46 -4.74
C ILE A 386 -2.64 18.33 -4.25
N LEU A 387 -2.32 17.36 -5.09
CA LEU A 387 -1.43 16.26 -4.71
C LEU A 387 -0.03 16.78 -4.34
N HIS A 388 0.51 17.69 -5.14
CA HIS A 388 1.78 18.35 -4.87
C HIS A 388 1.74 19.07 -3.52
N ASP A 389 0.65 19.79 -3.24
CA ASP A 389 0.44 20.51 -1.98
C ASP A 389 0.39 19.58 -0.77
N LEU A 390 -0.29 18.44 -0.90
CA LEU A 390 -0.33 17.42 0.14
C LEU A 390 1.04 16.76 0.39
N LEU A 391 1.85 16.56 -0.65
CA LEU A 391 3.22 16.04 -0.54
C LEU A 391 4.17 17.09 0.07
N ASP A 392 4.04 18.36 -0.34
CA ASP A 392 4.80 19.48 0.20
C ASP A 392 4.56 19.67 1.70
N ALA A 393 3.28 19.66 2.09
CA ALA A 393 2.83 19.71 3.48
C ALA A 393 3.12 18.43 4.26
N SER A 394 3.69 17.40 3.61
CA SER A 394 3.96 16.08 4.20
C SER A 394 2.72 15.41 4.81
N LEU A 395 1.54 15.72 4.28
CA LEU A 395 0.26 15.09 4.63
C LEU A 395 0.04 13.78 3.84
N LEU A 396 0.73 13.65 2.71
CA LEU A 396 0.99 12.40 2.00
C LEU A 396 2.50 12.20 1.85
N GLU A 397 2.91 10.96 1.61
CA GLU A 397 4.31 10.59 1.41
C GLU A 397 4.47 9.89 0.06
N ASN A 398 5.63 10.05 -0.58
CA ASN A 398 5.98 9.26 -1.77
C ASN A 398 6.06 7.77 -1.38
N GLY A 399 5.52 6.92 -2.23
CA GLY A 399 5.68 5.47 -2.13
C GLY A 399 7.09 5.04 -2.52
N GLU A 400 7.45 3.81 -2.17
CA GLU A 400 8.66 3.14 -2.63
C GLU A 400 8.60 2.91 -4.14
N LYS A 401 7.41 2.58 -4.66
CA LYS A 401 7.19 2.51 -6.11
C LYS A 401 7.09 3.91 -6.71
N VAL A 402 7.86 4.13 -7.79
CA VAL A 402 7.76 5.33 -8.62
C VAL A 402 6.31 5.59 -9.04
N LYS A 403 5.87 6.86 -8.96
CA LYS A 403 4.48 7.31 -9.20
C LYS A 403 3.41 6.71 -8.28
N HIS A 404 3.80 6.33 -7.07
CA HIS A 404 2.86 5.96 -6.01
C HIS A 404 3.01 6.88 -4.82
N VAL A 405 1.91 7.01 -4.06
CA VAL A 405 1.87 7.75 -2.80
C VAL A 405 1.25 6.87 -1.71
N ARG A 406 1.55 7.19 -0.46
CA ARG A 406 0.99 6.52 0.71
C ARG A 406 0.66 7.52 1.80
N MET A 407 -0.31 7.16 2.64
CA MET A 407 -0.66 7.94 3.81
C MET A 407 -0.08 7.28 5.06
N ASN A 408 0.75 8.03 5.79
CA ASN A 408 1.37 7.56 7.02
C ASN A 408 0.33 7.13 8.08
N LYS A 409 0.65 6.12 8.90
CA LYS A 409 -0.17 5.64 10.02
C LYS A 409 -0.75 6.75 10.90
N VAL A 410 0.08 7.71 11.27
CA VAL A 410 -0.30 8.78 12.20
C VAL A 410 -1.30 9.71 11.50
N LEU A 411 -0.99 10.15 10.28
CA LEU A 411 -1.87 11.02 9.49
C LEU A 411 -3.19 10.34 9.13
N ARG A 412 -3.14 9.04 8.86
CA ARG A 412 -4.31 8.20 8.62
C ARG A 412 -5.20 8.08 9.85
N LYS A 413 -4.63 7.89 11.04
CA LYS A 413 -5.38 7.88 12.30
C LYS A 413 -6.00 9.26 12.58
N MET A 414 -5.27 10.33 12.33
CA MET A 414 -5.81 11.70 12.41
C MET A 414 -6.99 11.88 11.46
N ALA A 415 -6.84 11.50 10.19
CA ALA A 415 -7.91 11.55 9.20
C ALA A 415 -9.14 10.74 9.64
N PHE A 416 -8.95 9.58 10.27
CA PHE A 416 -10.05 8.82 10.87
C PHE A 416 -10.74 9.54 12.01
N LYS A 417 -9.98 10.15 12.93
CA LYS A 417 -10.58 10.93 14.03
C LYS A 417 -11.41 12.11 13.49
N ILE A 418 -10.98 12.72 12.38
CA ILE A 418 -11.75 13.75 11.67
C ILE A 418 -13.02 13.13 11.06
N LEU A 419 -12.92 11.98 10.38
CA LEU A 419 -14.06 11.27 9.80
C LEU A 419 -15.06 10.73 10.84
N GLU A 420 -14.60 10.32 12.03
CA GLU A 420 -15.41 9.84 13.15
C GLU A 420 -16.19 10.98 13.82
N SER A 421 -15.65 12.20 13.85
CA SER A 421 -16.40 13.36 14.34
C SER A 421 -17.60 13.74 13.44
N ASP A 422 -17.63 13.22 12.21
CA ASP A 422 -18.74 13.29 11.24
C ASP A 422 -19.41 11.90 11.10
N ASP A 423 -19.74 11.33 12.28
CA ASP A 423 -20.02 9.93 12.71
C ASP A 423 -20.96 9.05 11.85
N SER A 424 -21.32 9.44 10.64
CA SER A 424 -22.27 8.71 9.77
C SER A 424 -21.81 8.48 8.32
N LYS A 425 -20.76 9.13 7.81
CA LYS A 425 -20.51 9.14 6.36
C LYS A 425 -19.59 8.06 5.81
N CYS A 426 -18.74 7.42 6.60
CA CYS A 426 -17.78 6.45 6.07
C CYS A 426 -17.85 5.07 6.77
N LEU A 427 -17.49 4.00 6.05
CA LEU A 427 -17.22 2.67 6.59
C LEU A 427 -15.91 2.15 5.99
N VAL A 428 -14.84 2.18 6.76
CA VAL A 428 -13.48 1.90 6.26
C VAL A 428 -12.86 0.77 7.08
N LYS A 429 -12.87 -0.44 6.53
CA LYS A 429 -12.28 -1.65 7.12
C LYS A 429 -11.33 -2.36 6.14
N PRO A 430 -10.32 -1.68 5.58
CA PRO A 430 -9.37 -2.27 4.64
C PRO A 430 -8.37 -3.17 5.35
N GLY A 431 -7.98 -4.30 4.74
CA GLY A 431 -6.87 -5.13 5.25
C GLY A 431 -7.15 -5.82 6.58
N LYS A 432 -8.41 -5.96 7.01
CA LYS A 432 -8.78 -6.49 8.34
C LYS A 432 -8.92 -8.01 8.38
N GLY A 433 -8.80 -8.69 7.24
CA GLY A 433 -8.96 -10.14 7.14
C GLY A 433 -10.39 -10.62 7.42
N LEU A 434 -11.39 -9.75 7.19
CA LEU A 434 -12.80 -10.07 7.45
C LEU A 434 -13.25 -11.29 6.63
N GLN A 435 -13.82 -12.28 7.30
CA GLN A 435 -14.38 -13.49 6.67
C GLN A 435 -15.79 -13.29 6.12
N LYS A 436 -16.48 -12.24 6.59
CA LYS A 436 -17.83 -11.86 6.13
C LYS A 436 -17.88 -10.36 5.92
N ALA A 437 -18.57 -9.94 4.87
CA ALA A 437 -18.86 -8.54 4.65
C ALA A 437 -19.78 -7.99 5.77
N PRO A 438 -19.70 -6.69 6.08
CA PRO A 438 -20.63 -6.00 6.99
C PRO A 438 -22.09 -6.23 6.60
N GLU A 439 -22.98 -6.30 7.59
CA GLU A 439 -24.41 -6.51 7.37
C GLU A 439 -25.05 -5.27 6.72
N SER A 440 -26.14 -5.41 5.97
CA SER A 440 -26.78 -4.31 5.22
C SER A 440 -26.98 -3.02 6.03
N LYS A 441 -27.27 -3.14 7.34
CA LYS A 441 -27.47 -1.99 8.24
C LYS A 441 -26.20 -1.14 8.40
N GLU A 442 -25.01 -1.73 8.33
CA GLU A 442 -23.75 -0.99 8.42
C GLU A 442 -23.45 -0.14 7.17
N TRP A 443 -24.15 -0.38 6.07
CA TRP A 443 -24.03 0.35 4.80
C TRP A 443 -24.96 1.56 4.74
N GLU A 444 -25.95 1.63 5.63
CA GLU A 444 -26.96 2.69 5.66
C GLU A 444 -26.32 4.07 5.84
N GLN A 445 -26.76 5.02 5.01
CA GLN A 445 -26.34 6.43 5.02
C GLN A 445 -24.83 6.68 4.79
N LYS A 446 -24.07 5.65 4.39
CA LYS A 446 -22.64 5.82 4.09
C LYS A 446 -22.46 6.54 2.75
N LEU A 447 -21.60 7.55 2.76
CA LEU A 447 -21.06 8.26 1.61
C LEU A 447 -19.88 7.49 0.98
N ARG A 448 -18.98 6.92 1.79
CA ARG A 448 -17.81 6.16 1.28
C ARG A 448 -17.60 4.86 2.02
N ILE A 449 -17.42 3.77 1.28
CA ILE A 449 -17.17 2.44 1.83
C ILE A 449 -15.87 1.89 1.25
N SER A 450 -14.96 1.46 2.13
CA SER A 450 -13.76 0.71 1.76
C SER A 450 -13.66 -0.57 2.56
N LEU A 451 -13.81 -1.69 1.86
CA LEU A 451 -13.68 -3.06 2.38
C LEU A 451 -12.63 -3.85 1.59
N MET A 452 -11.71 -3.13 0.94
CA MET A 452 -10.62 -3.71 0.17
C MET A 452 -9.73 -4.63 1.01
N ASP A 453 -9.07 -5.59 0.37
CA ASP A 453 -8.07 -6.47 0.99
C ASP A 453 -8.62 -7.24 2.21
N ASN A 454 -9.77 -7.89 2.05
CA ASN A 454 -10.34 -8.79 3.05
C ASN A 454 -10.50 -10.22 2.46
N LYS A 455 -11.18 -11.10 3.19
CA LYS A 455 -11.30 -12.53 2.90
C LYS A 455 -12.76 -13.00 2.83
N PHE A 456 -13.70 -12.08 2.55
CA PHE A 456 -15.12 -12.44 2.45
C PHE A 456 -15.47 -12.91 1.05
N SER A 457 -16.34 -13.91 0.97
CA SER A 457 -16.78 -14.50 -0.29
C SER A 457 -18.15 -14.03 -0.77
N SER A 458 -18.89 -13.30 0.07
CA SER A 458 -20.26 -12.84 -0.21
C SER A 458 -20.51 -11.42 0.30
N LEU A 459 -21.32 -10.68 -0.45
CA LEU A 459 -21.85 -9.36 -0.10
C LEU A 459 -23.32 -9.46 0.38
N PRO A 460 -23.85 -8.47 1.10
CA PRO A 460 -25.28 -8.41 1.42
C PRO A 460 -26.15 -8.35 0.15
N ASP A 461 -27.36 -8.91 0.17
CA ASP A 461 -28.19 -9.01 -1.05
C ASP A 461 -28.64 -7.64 -1.58
N LYS A 462 -29.15 -6.78 -0.68
CA LYS A 462 -29.61 -5.42 -0.99
C LYS A 462 -29.33 -4.48 0.18
N PRO A 463 -28.10 -3.96 0.32
CA PRO A 463 -27.82 -2.92 1.30
C PRO A 463 -28.57 -1.63 0.91
N ASP A 464 -29.05 -0.86 1.89
CA ASP A 464 -29.59 0.48 1.62
C ASP A 464 -28.46 1.50 1.70
N CYS A 465 -28.12 2.16 0.60
CA CYS A 465 -26.94 3.02 0.50
C CYS A 465 -27.10 4.08 -0.60
N ASN A 466 -28.20 4.84 -0.54
CA ASN A 466 -28.57 5.83 -1.55
C ASN A 466 -27.59 7.01 -1.69
N ASN A 467 -26.81 7.30 -0.64
CA ASN A 467 -25.84 8.40 -0.62
C ASN A 467 -24.42 7.95 -0.99
N LEU A 468 -24.20 6.66 -1.25
CA LEU A 468 -22.86 6.11 -1.47
C LEU A 468 -22.26 6.68 -2.76
N SER A 469 -21.12 7.36 -2.67
CA SER A 469 -20.34 7.88 -3.80
C SER A 469 -19.15 6.99 -4.15
N THR A 470 -18.47 6.41 -3.14
CA THR A 470 -17.30 5.54 -3.32
C THR A 470 -17.52 4.15 -2.75
N LEU A 471 -17.24 3.10 -3.53
CA LEU A 471 -17.19 1.71 -3.07
C LEU A 471 -15.91 1.01 -3.51
N LEU A 472 -15.03 0.72 -2.54
CA LEU A 472 -13.74 0.05 -2.74
C LEU A 472 -13.81 -1.39 -2.20
N LEU A 473 -13.79 -2.39 -3.09
CA LEU A 473 -13.90 -3.83 -2.81
C LEU A 473 -12.74 -4.65 -3.38
N GLN A 474 -11.72 -3.99 -3.91
CA GLN A 474 -10.58 -4.62 -4.56
C GLN A 474 -9.80 -5.58 -3.65
N ARG A 475 -9.11 -6.55 -4.26
CA ARG A 475 -8.28 -7.58 -3.61
C ARG A 475 -9.03 -8.50 -2.65
N ASN A 476 -10.35 -8.60 -2.77
CA ASN A 476 -11.15 -9.65 -2.13
C ASN A 476 -11.20 -10.88 -3.05
N ILE A 477 -10.13 -11.70 -3.04
CA ILE A 477 -9.95 -12.81 -3.99
C ILE A 477 -11.02 -13.91 -3.86
N ASP A 478 -11.65 -14.05 -2.69
CA ASP A 478 -12.71 -15.04 -2.46
C ASP A 478 -14.09 -14.58 -2.94
N LEU A 479 -14.24 -13.29 -3.28
CA LEU A 479 -15.49 -12.73 -3.77
C LEU A 479 -15.74 -13.17 -5.22
N ALA A 480 -16.60 -14.17 -5.40
CA ALA A 480 -16.90 -14.77 -6.70
C ALA A 480 -18.25 -14.37 -7.30
N VAL A 481 -19.20 -13.92 -6.47
CA VAL A 481 -20.57 -13.58 -6.88
C VAL A 481 -21.00 -12.28 -6.20
N ILE A 482 -21.48 -11.33 -7.00
CA ILE A 482 -22.18 -10.15 -6.50
C ILE A 482 -23.69 -10.43 -6.55
N PRO A 483 -24.43 -10.25 -5.43
CA PRO A 483 -25.87 -10.50 -5.40
C PRO A 483 -26.65 -9.68 -6.45
N ARG A 484 -27.73 -10.26 -6.97
CA ARG A 484 -28.50 -9.70 -8.09
C ARG A 484 -29.08 -8.31 -7.81
N ARG A 485 -29.33 -7.99 -6.54
CA ARG A 485 -29.98 -6.75 -6.08
C ARG A 485 -29.00 -5.77 -5.45
N PHE A 486 -27.71 -6.11 -5.41
CA PHE A 486 -26.71 -5.39 -4.60
C PHE A 486 -26.62 -3.90 -4.94
N PHE A 487 -26.72 -3.56 -6.23
CA PHE A 487 -26.59 -2.19 -6.73
C PHE A 487 -27.91 -1.41 -6.83
N GLU A 488 -29.07 -1.99 -6.45
CA GLU A 488 -30.38 -1.35 -6.69
C GLU A 488 -30.54 0.03 -6.00
N SER A 489 -29.88 0.25 -4.87
CA SER A 489 -29.94 1.48 -4.07
C SER A 489 -28.77 2.45 -4.35
N MET A 490 -27.77 2.07 -5.16
CA MET A 490 -26.51 2.82 -5.27
C MET A 490 -26.52 3.86 -6.41
N GLN A 491 -27.58 4.66 -6.52
CA GLN A 491 -27.78 5.59 -7.65
C GLN A 491 -26.77 6.75 -7.67
N SER A 492 -26.25 7.12 -6.50
CA SER A 492 -25.27 8.20 -6.32
C SER A 492 -23.81 7.74 -6.49
N LEU A 493 -23.57 6.45 -6.73
CA LEU A 493 -22.23 5.88 -6.79
C LEU A 493 -21.46 6.42 -7.99
N ARG A 494 -20.26 6.95 -7.74
CA ARG A 494 -19.36 7.56 -8.73
C ARG A 494 -18.13 6.70 -8.98
N VAL A 495 -17.58 6.06 -7.93
CA VAL A 495 -16.41 5.19 -8.02
C VAL A 495 -16.74 3.79 -7.52
N LEU A 496 -16.50 2.78 -8.37
CA LEU A 496 -16.60 1.37 -8.01
C LEU A 496 -15.29 0.64 -8.38
N ASP A 497 -14.57 0.16 -7.36
CA ASP A 497 -13.36 -0.63 -7.54
C ASP A 497 -13.58 -2.09 -7.09
N LEU A 498 -13.51 -3.01 -8.06
CA LEU A 498 -13.60 -4.45 -7.90
C LEU A 498 -12.30 -5.15 -8.32
N HIS A 499 -11.20 -4.41 -8.48
CA HIS A 499 -9.91 -4.91 -8.94
C HIS A 499 -9.46 -6.17 -8.18
N SER A 500 -8.90 -7.16 -8.88
CA SER A 500 -8.37 -8.41 -8.28
C SER A 500 -9.38 -9.16 -7.39
N THR A 501 -10.66 -9.18 -7.78
CA THR A 501 -11.67 -10.10 -7.23
C THR A 501 -11.86 -11.31 -8.17
N ASN A 502 -12.58 -12.35 -7.75
CA ASN A 502 -12.86 -13.53 -8.58
C ASN A 502 -14.28 -13.54 -9.17
N ILE A 503 -14.89 -12.37 -9.33
CA ILE A 503 -16.25 -12.26 -9.85
C ILE A 503 -16.35 -12.87 -11.24
N ALA A 504 -17.36 -13.73 -11.44
CA ALA A 504 -17.61 -14.36 -12.75
C ALA A 504 -18.52 -13.52 -13.66
N GLU A 505 -19.40 -12.71 -13.06
CA GLU A 505 -20.34 -11.84 -13.76
C GLU A 505 -20.70 -10.62 -12.91
N LEU A 506 -21.10 -9.54 -13.59
CA LEU A 506 -21.74 -8.39 -12.97
C LEU A 506 -23.27 -8.56 -13.02
N PRO A 507 -24.01 -8.27 -11.93
CA PRO A 507 -25.46 -8.41 -11.90
C PRO A 507 -26.14 -7.36 -12.78
N SER A 508 -27.38 -7.64 -13.23
CA SER A 508 -28.15 -6.70 -14.04
C SER A 508 -28.44 -5.37 -13.32
N SER A 509 -28.42 -5.36 -11.98
CA SER A 509 -28.56 -4.15 -11.16
C SER A 509 -27.44 -3.14 -11.39
N ILE A 510 -26.35 -3.48 -12.10
CA ILE A 510 -25.33 -2.50 -12.51
C ILE A 510 -25.95 -1.31 -13.25
N SER A 511 -27.08 -1.48 -13.96
CA SER A 511 -27.78 -0.37 -14.62
C SER A 511 -28.36 0.68 -13.66
N CYS A 512 -28.41 0.41 -12.36
CA CYS A 512 -28.86 1.35 -11.35
C CYS A 512 -27.77 2.38 -10.97
N LEU A 513 -26.50 2.13 -11.31
CA LEU A 513 -25.38 3.02 -11.00
C LEU A 513 -25.31 4.21 -11.98
N VAL A 514 -26.40 4.97 -12.07
CA VAL A 514 -26.59 5.99 -13.13
C VAL A 514 -25.57 7.13 -13.07
N CYS A 515 -25.01 7.43 -11.90
CA CYS A 515 -23.97 8.45 -11.70
C CYS A 515 -22.54 7.91 -11.76
N LEU A 516 -22.34 6.63 -12.11
CA LEU A 516 -21.00 6.02 -12.09
C LEU A 516 -20.09 6.66 -13.12
N ARG A 517 -18.93 7.14 -12.66
CA ARG A 517 -17.88 7.77 -13.48
C ARG A 517 -16.64 6.88 -13.62
N ALA A 518 -16.29 6.08 -12.61
CA ALA A 518 -15.14 5.18 -12.67
C ALA A 518 -15.51 3.73 -12.27
N LEU A 519 -15.15 2.77 -13.13
CA LEU A 519 -15.36 1.34 -12.92
C LEU A 519 -14.07 0.56 -13.17
N TYR A 520 -13.53 -0.03 -12.09
CA TYR A 520 -12.32 -0.85 -12.14
C TYR A 520 -12.67 -2.33 -11.94
N LEU A 521 -12.40 -3.13 -12.97
CA LEU A 521 -12.64 -4.57 -13.03
C LEU A 521 -11.34 -5.34 -13.34
N ASN A 522 -10.21 -4.64 -13.33
CA ASN A 522 -8.95 -5.22 -13.76
C ASN A 522 -8.51 -6.36 -12.84
N SER A 523 -7.92 -7.39 -13.44
CA SER A 523 -7.57 -8.66 -12.79
C SER A 523 -8.75 -9.48 -12.26
N CYS A 524 -10.00 -9.18 -12.68
CA CYS A 524 -11.15 -10.08 -12.46
C CYS A 524 -11.12 -11.26 -13.42
N ARG A 525 -10.23 -12.23 -13.18
CA ARG A 525 -9.87 -13.30 -14.13
C ARG A 525 -11.05 -14.15 -14.62
N ARG A 526 -12.10 -14.29 -13.82
CA ARG A 526 -13.31 -15.09 -14.16
C ARG A 526 -14.37 -14.30 -14.94
N LEU A 527 -14.25 -12.98 -15.00
CA LEU A 527 -15.20 -12.12 -15.72
C LEU A 527 -14.97 -12.25 -17.23
N SER A 528 -15.89 -12.91 -17.94
CA SER A 528 -15.73 -13.21 -19.38
C SER A 528 -16.56 -12.33 -20.31
N LYS A 529 -17.47 -11.53 -19.77
CA LYS A 529 -18.35 -10.63 -20.54
C LYS A 529 -18.84 -9.46 -19.69
N LEU A 530 -19.09 -8.33 -20.32
CA LEU A 530 -19.86 -7.24 -19.72
C LEU A 530 -21.36 -7.51 -19.90
N PRO A 531 -22.22 -7.19 -18.92
CA PRO A 531 -23.65 -7.34 -19.08
C PRO A 531 -24.19 -6.26 -20.04
N GLY A 532 -25.11 -6.63 -20.95
CA GLY A 532 -25.72 -5.66 -21.89
C GLY A 532 -26.45 -4.49 -21.23
N LYS A 533 -26.73 -4.57 -19.92
CA LYS A 533 -27.29 -3.49 -19.08
C LYS A 533 -26.29 -2.38 -18.74
N ILE A 534 -24.99 -2.61 -18.93
CA ILE A 534 -23.93 -1.60 -18.70
C ILE A 534 -24.12 -0.35 -19.57
N LYS A 535 -24.84 -0.45 -20.69
CA LYS A 535 -25.21 0.68 -21.56
C LYS A 535 -25.97 1.82 -20.85
N ALA A 536 -26.50 1.58 -19.65
CA ALA A 536 -27.16 2.57 -18.82
C ALA A 536 -26.17 3.53 -18.12
N LEU A 537 -24.88 3.18 -18.02
CA LEU A 537 -23.84 3.97 -17.37
C LEU A 537 -23.37 5.12 -18.27
N LYS A 538 -24.24 6.10 -18.52
CA LYS A 538 -23.98 7.18 -19.49
C LYS A 538 -22.92 8.18 -19.06
N HIS A 539 -22.60 8.24 -17.78
CA HIS A 539 -21.59 9.12 -17.19
C HIS A 539 -20.24 8.43 -16.96
N LEU A 540 -20.07 7.18 -17.41
CA LEU A 540 -18.82 6.45 -17.18
C LEU A 540 -17.66 7.08 -17.98
N GLU A 541 -16.66 7.58 -17.27
CA GLU A 541 -15.44 8.21 -17.79
C GLU A 541 -14.27 7.22 -17.84
N VAL A 542 -14.16 6.31 -16.87
CA VAL A 542 -13.06 5.34 -16.75
C VAL A 542 -13.60 3.92 -16.70
N LEU A 543 -13.10 3.05 -17.58
CA LEU A 543 -13.35 1.61 -17.57
C LEU A 543 -12.05 0.83 -17.73
N ASP A 544 -11.67 0.08 -16.70
CA ASP A 544 -10.51 -0.81 -16.74
C ASP A 544 -10.94 -2.28 -16.60
N ILE A 545 -10.78 -3.05 -17.68
CA ILE A 545 -11.09 -4.49 -17.77
C ILE A 545 -9.83 -5.31 -18.09
N ARG A 546 -8.62 -4.78 -17.84
CA ARG A 546 -7.37 -5.53 -18.06
C ARG A 546 -7.32 -6.79 -17.21
N GLY A 547 -6.68 -7.86 -17.70
CA GLY A 547 -6.56 -9.12 -16.95
C GLY A 547 -7.88 -9.82 -16.62
N THR A 548 -8.97 -9.47 -17.32
CA THR A 548 -10.24 -10.21 -17.28
C THR A 548 -10.27 -11.29 -18.35
N GLY A 549 -11.27 -12.17 -18.32
CA GLY A 549 -11.54 -13.14 -19.40
C GLY A 549 -12.26 -12.54 -20.61
N ILE A 550 -12.38 -11.20 -20.72
CA ILE A 550 -13.03 -10.52 -21.84
C ILE A 550 -12.06 -10.47 -23.03
N ASN A 551 -12.15 -11.47 -23.90
CA ASN A 551 -11.20 -11.67 -25.01
C ASN A 551 -11.64 -11.07 -26.34
N SER A 552 -12.41 -9.98 -26.32
CA SER A 552 -12.80 -9.23 -27.52
C SER A 552 -13.27 -7.84 -27.14
N LEU A 553 -13.15 -6.86 -28.06
CA LEU A 553 -13.68 -5.52 -27.84
C LEU A 553 -15.20 -5.58 -27.56
N PRO A 554 -15.67 -5.30 -26.34
CA PRO A 554 -17.06 -5.48 -25.95
C PRO A 554 -17.97 -4.49 -26.68
N VAL A 555 -19.01 -4.97 -27.37
CA VAL A 555 -19.91 -4.11 -28.16
C VAL A 555 -20.67 -3.10 -27.30
N GLU A 556 -20.84 -3.41 -26.02
CA GLU A 556 -21.55 -2.58 -25.05
C GLU A 556 -20.89 -1.21 -24.82
N ILE A 557 -19.57 -1.09 -24.98
CA ILE A 557 -18.87 0.18 -24.70
C ILE A 557 -19.24 1.27 -25.69
N ARG A 558 -19.76 0.93 -26.87
CA ARG A 558 -20.25 1.92 -27.86
C ARG A 558 -21.33 2.84 -27.31
N TYR A 559 -22.00 2.44 -26.23
CA TYR A 559 -23.07 3.20 -25.60
C TYR A 559 -22.56 4.12 -24.46
N LEU A 560 -21.26 4.07 -24.13
CA LEU A 560 -20.61 4.82 -23.07
C LEU A 560 -19.98 6.08 -23.67
N SER A 561 -20.82 7.05 -24.06
CA SER A 561 -20.40 8.23 -24.82
C SER A 561 -19.50 9.20 -24.04
N GLN A 562 -19.46 9.10 -22.71
CA GLN A 562 -18.58 9.91 -21.85
C GLN A 562 -17.25 9.23 -21.52
N LEU A 563 -16.97 8.07 -22.13
CA LEU A 563 -15.77 7.31 -21.81
C LEU A 563 -14.52 8.04 -22.31
N GLN A 564 -13.64 8.38 -21.37
CA GLN A 564 -12.37 9.07 -21.59
C GLN A 564 -11.19 8.11 -21.49
N ARG A 565 -11.25 7.09 -20.62
CA ARG A 565 -10.17 6.12 -20.44
C ARG A 565 -10.70 4.70 -20.55
N PHE A 566 -10.18 3.96 -21.52
CA PHE A 566 -10.52 2.56 -21.73
C PHE A 566 -9.27 1.68 -21.72
N ARG A 567 -9.25 0.70 -20.82
CA ARG A 567 -8.12 -0.22 -20.66
C ARG A 567 -8.62 -1.66 -20.72
N MET A 568 -7.99 -2.50 -21.54
CA MET A 568 -8.38 -3.91 -21.68
C MET A 568 -7.19 -4.82 -21.95
N SER A 569 -7.41 -6.13 -21.79
CA SER A 569 -6.45 -7.15 -22.20
C SER A 569 -7.07 -8.12 -23.20
N LEU A 570 -6.31 -8.57 -24.19
CA LEU A 570 -6.68 -9.62 -25.14
C LEU A 570 -5.91 -10.89 -24.76
N SER A 571 -6.59 -11.84 -24.11
CA SER A 571 -5.97 -13.09 -23.62
C SER A 571 -6.37 -14.32 -24.44
N LYS A 572 -5.80 -15.48 -24.07
CA LYS A 572 -6.02 -16.77 -24.72
C LYS A 572 -7.50 -17.16 -24.71
N ILE A 573 -8.03 -17.56 -25.87
CA ILE A 573 -9.32 -18.24 -25.96
C ILE A 573 -9.05 -19.73 -25.83
N ASP A 574 -9.46 -20.34 -24.72
CA ASP A 574 -9.43 -21.79 -24.60
C ASP A 574 -10.40 -22.41 -25.63
N GLY A 575 -9.82 -23.13 -26.59
CA GLY A 575 -10.45 -24.24 -27.31
C GLY A 575 -11.86 -24.02 -27.84
N LYS A 576 -11.98 -23.23 -28.92
CA LYS A 576 -12.87 -23.44 -30.10
C LYS A 576 -12.85 -22.16 -30.91
N SER A 577 -12.33 -22.24 -32.14
CA SER A 577 -12.35 -21.17 -33.15
C SER A 577 -13.77 -20.68 -33.43
N ARG A 578 -14.34 -19.86 -32.55
CA ARG A 578 -15.43 -18.97 -32.91
C ARG A 578 -14.79 -17.81 -33.64
N LYS A 579 -15.18 -17.61 -34.91
CA LYS A 579 -14.93 -16.35 -35.63
C LYS A 579 -15.28 -15.21 -34.68
N ILE A 580 -14.27 -14.56 -34.10
CA ILE A 580 -14.48 -13.39 -33.25
C ILE A 580 -15.06 -12.35 -34.20
N ARG A 581 -16.30 -11.96 -33.95
CA ARG A 581 -16.97 -10.93 -34.74
C ARG A 581 -16.35 -9.61 -34.31
N THR A 582 -15.36 -9.18 -35.08
CA THR A 582 -14.66 -7.93 -34.82
C THR A 582 -15.57 -6.77 -35.22
N ASN A 583 -16.08 -6.05 -34.22
CA ASN A 583 -16.87 -4.84 -34.43
C ASN A 583 -15.92 -3.64 -34.44
N HIS A 584 -15.20 -3.50 -35.56
CA HIS A 584 -14.07 -2.58 -35.72
C HIS A 584 -14.40 -1.10 -35.50
N ASN A 585 -15.66 -0.72 -35.66
CA ASN A 585 -16.10 0.69 -35.61
C ASN A 585 -16.54 1.15 -34.22
N ILE A 586 -16.45 0.29 -33.18
CA ILE A 586 -16.88 0.68 -31.82
C ILE A 586 -16.06 1.87 -31.30
N ILE A 587 -14.74 1.87 -31.54
CA ILE A 587 -13.85 2.92 -31.06
C ILE A 587 -14.20 4.29 -31.68
N LEU A 588 -14.72 4.34 -32.90
CA LEU A 588 -15.15 5.59 -33.55
C LEU A 588 -16.32 6.28 -32.84
N GLU A 589 -17.13 5.51 -32.10
CA GLU A 589 -18.26 6.03 -31.33
C GLU A 589 -17.79 6.66 -29.99
N LEU A 590 -16.53 6.48 -29.61
CA LEU A 590 -15.92 6.98 -28.38
C LEU A 590 -15.19 8.31 -28.62
N SER A 591 -15.91 9.32 -29.10
CA SER A 591 -15.31 10.60 -29.54
C SER A 591 -14.58 11.38 -28.44
N LEU A 592 -14.85 11.08 -27.17
CA LEU A 592 -14.21 11.72 -26.01
C LEU A 592 -13.04 10.93 -25.44
N LEU A 593 -12.65 9.81 -26.06
CA LEU A 593 -11.58 8.96 -25.57
C LEU A 593 -10.24 9.70 -25.57
N GLU A 594 -9.63 9.82 -24.39
CA GLU A 594 -8.32 10.42 -24.12
C GLU A 594 -7.23 9.36 -23.98
N GLU A 595 -7.56 8.20 -23.40
CA GLU A 595 -6.64 7.10 -23.14
C GLU A 595 -7.19 5.76 -23.63
N LEU A 596 -6.40 5.04 -24.42
CA LEU A 596 -6.67 3.66 -24.84
C LEU A 596 -5.47 2.75 -24.54
N VAL A 597 -5.66 1.76 -23.67
CA VAL A 597 -4.64 0.76 -23.33
C VAL A 597 -5.13 -0.63 -23.69
N ILE A 598 -4.35 -1.36 -24.48
CA ILE A 598 -4.64 -2.73 -24.87
C ILE A 598 -3.41 -3.60 -24.59
N ASP A 599 -3.49 -4.41 -23.54
CA ASP A 599 -2.50 -5.44 -23.26
C ASP A 599 -2.84 -6.71 -24.05
N ILE A 600 -1.87 -7.40 -24.61
CA ILE A 600 -2.06 -8.47 -25.60
C ILE A 600 -1.21 -9.66 -25.17
N HIS A 601 -1.81 -10.82 -24.98
CA HIS A 601 -1.04 -12.06 -24.78
C HIS A 601 -0.69 -12.67 -26.15
N PRO A 602 0.60 -13.00 -26.40
CA PRO A 602 1.11 -13.28 -27.75
C PRO A 602 0.68 -14.64 -28.34
N GLU A 603 -0.11 -15.45 -27.63
CA GLU A 603 -0.37 -16.85 -28.00
C GLU A 603 -1.22 -17.07 -29.26
N ASN A 604 -1.83 -16.03 -29.85
CA ASN A 604 -2.68 -16.17 -31.04
C ASN A 604 -2.58 -14.98 -31.99
N GLU A 605 -2.90 -15.15 -33.27
CA GLU A 605 -2.69 -14.14 -34.33
C GLU A 605 -3.83 -13.12 -34.52
N TRP A 606 -5.02 -13.35 -33.94
CA TRP A 606 -6.22 -12.55 -34.24
C TRP A 606 -6.15 -11.09 -33.74
N TRP A 607 -5.33 -10.81 -32.72
CA TRP A 607 -5.12 -9.44 -32.24
C TRP A 607 -4.53 -8.54 -33.32
N LYS A 608 -3.81 -9.10 -34.30
CA LYS A 608 -3.20 -8.36 -35.42
C LYS A 608 -4.26 -7.58 -36.19
N GLN A 609 -5.39 -8.22 -36.48
CA GLN A 609 -6.50 -7.54 -37.14
C GLN A 609 -7.08 -6.44 -36.24
N VAL A 610 -7.40 -6.77 -34.99
CA VAL A 610 -7.98 -5.82 -34.03
C VAL A 610 -7.11 -4.57 -33.84
N VAL A 611 -5.80 -4.75 -33.64
CA VAL A 611 -4.86 -3.63 -33.48
C VAL A 611 -4.82 -2.80 -34.77
N ARG A 612 -4.73 -3.41 -35.96
CA ARG A 612 -4.75 -2.67 -37.23
C ARG A 612 -6.00 -1.80 -37.37
N ASP A 613 -7.17 -2.36 -37.08
CA ASP A 613 -8.42 -1.62 -37.24
C ASP A 613 -8.57 -0.50 -36.20
N ILE A 614 -8.11 -0.74 -34.97
CA ILE A 614 -8.06 0.29 -33.93
C ILE A 614 -7.12 1.41 -34.38
N THR A 615 -5.91 1.09 -34.83
CA THR A 615 -4.92 2.09 -35.27
C THR A 615 -5.44 2.92 -36.46
N GLN A 616 -6.10 2.30 -37.44
CA GLN A 616 -6.73 3.02 -38.55
C GLN A 616 -7.83 3.99 -38.10
N ASN A 617 -8.60 3.60 -37.08
CA ASN A 617 -9.71 4.40 -36.56
C ASN A 617 -9.28 5.45 -35.53
N VAL A 618 -8.17 5.25 -34.83
CA VAL A 618 -7.64 6.15 -33.81
C VAL A 618 -7.27 7.53 -34.37
N ALA A 619 -6.87 7.61 -35.65
CA ALA A 619 -6.59 8.90 -36.30
C ALA A 619 -7.79 9.87 -36.28
N VAL A 620 -9.02 9.36 -36.16
CA VAL A 620 -10.26 10.14 -36.09
C VAL A 620 -10.53 10.68 -34.67
N LEU A 621 -9.93 10.08 -33.64
CA LEU A 621 -10.14 10.44 -32.24
C LEU A 621 -9.33 11.68 -31.84
N LYS A 622 -9.93 12.86 -32.03
CA LYS A 622 -9.29 14.17 -31.77
C LYS A 622 -8.84 14.38 -30.32
N LYS A 623 -9.50 13.73 -29.35
CA LYS A 623 -9.17 13.85 -27.92
C LYS A 623 -8.15 12.82 -27.46
N LEU A 624 -7.80 11.82 -28.27
CA LEU A 624 -6.92 10.74 -27.84
C LEU A 624 -5.50 11.28 -27.66
N THR A 625 -5.06 11.32 -26.41
CA THR A 625 -3.71 11.77 -26.03
C THR A 625 -2.79 10.59 -25.71
N TYR A 626 -3.33 9.43 -25.35
CA TYR A 626 -2.53 8.27 -25.00
C TYR A 626 -3.08 7.00 -25.64
N LEU A 627 -2.22 6.31 -26.39
CA LEU A 627 -2.51 5.00 -26.95
C LEU A 627 -1.37 4.07 -26.55
N SER A 628 -1.67 2.93 -25.94
CA SER A 628 -0.67 1.94 -25.57
C SER A 628 -1.09 0.54 -25.99
N PHE A 629 -0.27 -0.11 -26.81
CA PHE A 629 -0.36 -1.55 -27.07
C PHE A 629 0.77 -2.25 -26.33
N SER A 630 0.47 -3.15 -25.38
CA SER A 630 1.48 -3.93 -24.64
C SER A 630 1.37 -5.40 -25.01
N ILE A 631 2.28 -5.93 -25.82
CA ILE A 631 2.26 -7.36 -26.19
C ILE A 631 3.19 -8.12 -25.26
N GLY A 632 2.71 -9.17 -24.60
CA GLY A 632 3.45 -9.98 -23.63
C GLY A 632 3.48 -9.42 -22.20
N GLU A 633 3.77 -10.28 -21.23
CA GLU A 633 3.90 -9.91 -19.81
C GLU A 633 5.38 -9.75 -19.45
N TYR A 634 5.86 -8.51 -19.27
CA TYR A 634 7.17 -8.26 -18.65
C TYR A 634 7.14 -7.00 -17.78
N HIS A 635 7.63 -7.15 -16.56
CA HIS A 635 7.84 -6.06 -15.61
C HIS A 635 9.25 -5.52 -15.79
N SER A 636 9.37 -4.33 -16.38
CA SER A 636 10.64 -3.59 -16.45
C SER A 636 11.12 -3.26 -15.04
N THR A 637 12.43 -3.35 -14.83
CA THR A 637 13.04 -3.24 -13.49
C THR A 637 13.69 -1.89 -13.21
N ARG A 638 13.86 -1.00 -14.20
CA ARG A 638 14.62 0.25 -13.99
C ARG A 638 14.16 1.50 -14.74
N TYR A 639 13.83 1.41 -16.03
CA TYR A 639 13.46 2.58 -16.84
C TYR A 639 12.05 2.44 -17.40
N LYS A 640 11.16 3.39 -17.06
CA LYS A 640 9.83 3.50 -17.68
C LYS A 640 9.89 4.68 -18.64
N ILE A 641 9.76 4.46 -19.95
CA ILE A 641 9.66 5.56 -20.95
C ILE A 641 8.60 6.59 -20.53
N LEU A 642 7.57 6.18 -19.79
CA LEU A 642 6.52 7.06 -19.28
C LEU A 642 7.03 8.22 -18.39
N ASP A 643 8.25 8.19 -17.90
CA ASP A 643 8.88 9.33 -17.21
C ASP A 643 9.35 10.43 -18.20
N CYS A 644 9.47 10.10 -19.48
CA CYS A 644 9.93 10.99 -20.55
C CYS A 644 8.84 11.91 -21.13
N PHE A 645 7.57 11.57 -20.96
CA PHE A 645 6.44 12.17 -21.68
C PHE A 645 5.51 12.96 -20.78
N ARG A 646 6.01 13.56 -19.68
CA ARG A 646 5.18 14.18 -18.61
C ARG A 646 4.01 15.04 -19.10
N HIS A 647 4.03 15.60 -20.32
CA HIS A 647 2.95 16.44 -20.85
C HIS A 647 2.69 16.35 -22.38
N ARG A 648 2.93 15.22 -23.07
CA ARG A 648 2.68 15.11 -24.53
C ARG A 648 1.84 13.90 -24.94
N ILE A 649 1.05 14.11 -26.00
CA ILE A 649 0.34 13.05 -26.76
C ILE A 649 1.37 11.95 -27.07
N CYS A 650 1.10 10.71 -26.65
CA CYS A 650 2.00 9.59 -26.81
C CYS A 650 1.25 8.39 -27.37
N ARG A 651 1.54 8.06 -28.63
CA ARG A 651 1.20 6.75 -29.20
C ARG A 651 2.36 5.79 -28.94
N ARG A 652 2.22 5.01 -27.88
CA ARG A 652 3.21 4.06 -27.38
C ARG A 652 2.92 2.66 -27.89
N VAL A 653 3.96 1.99 -28.34
CA VAL A 653 3.94 0.56 -28.60
C VAL A 653 4.96 -0.10 -27.68
N LYS A 654 4.50 -1.04 -26.86
CA LYS A 654 5.34 -1.88 -26.00
C LYS A 654 5.26 -3.32 -26.50
N TYR A 655 6.38 -3.87 -26.89
CA TYR A 655 6.55 -5.26 -27.26
C TYR A 655 7.43 -5.97 -26.24
N ALA A 656 6.92 -7.02 -25.62
CA ALA A 656 7.59 -7.76 -24.58
C ALA A 656 7.52 -9.28 -24.81
N ASN A 657 8.62 -10.00 -24.52
CA ASN A 657 8.71 -11.46 -24.57
C ASN A 657 8.28 -12.11 -25.89
N GLY A 658 8.47 -11.40 -27.00
CA GLY A 658 8.16 -11.88 -28.33
C GLY A 658 9.20 -12.82 -28.95
N ASP A 659 8.82 -13.50 -30.02
CA ASP A 659 9.64 -14.47 -30.77
C ASP A 659 10.22 -13.91 -32.10
N GLY A 660 10.31 -12.58 -32.24
CA GLY A 660 10.82 -11.91 -33.44
C GLY A 660 9.88 -11.90 -34.66
N ASN A 661 8.83 -12.72 -34.70
CA ASN A 661 7.86 -12.77 -35.81
C ASN A 661 6.71 -11.77 -35.62
N LEU A 662 7.03 -10.48 -35.80
CA LEU A 662 6.05 -9.40 -35.67
C LEU A 662 5.55 -8.85 -37.01
N PRO A 663 4.25 -8.55 -37.14
CA PRO A 663 3.73 -7.69 -38.19
C PRO A 663 3.24 -6.39 -37.57
N LEU A 664 4.14 -5.42 -37.37
CA LEU A 664 3.74 -4.07 -36.97
C LEU A 664 4.40 -2.91 -37.74
N PRO A 665 4.76 -3.02 -39.04
CA PRO A 665 5.04 -1.83 -39.87
C PRO A 665 4.02 -0.71 -39.69
N GLU A 666 2.72 -0.99 -39.83
CA GLU A 666 1.70 0.06 -39.89
C GLU A 666 1.43 0.72 -38.54
N VAL A 667 1.67 0.02 -37.42
CA VAL A 667 1.44 0.57 -36.08
C VAL A 667 2.63 1.38 -35.60
N LEU A 668 3.85 0.95 -35.96
CA LEU A 668 5.06 1.72 -35.72
C LEU A 668 5.05 3.03 -36.52
N ALA A 669 4.48 3.03 -37.72
CA ALA A 669 4.34 4.23 -38.58
C ALA A 669 3.56 5.38 -37.94
N GLU A 670 2.73 5.09 -36.93
CA GLU A 670 1.96 6.08 -36.20
C GLU A 670 2.41 6.26 -34.75
N ALA A 671 3.47 5.57 -34.31
CA ALA A 671 3.95 5.58 -32.93
C ALA A 671 4.95 6.73 -32.66
N ASP A 672 4.81 7.36 -31.49
CA ASP A 672 5.78 8.33 -30.94
C ASP A 672 6.82 7.65 -30.04
N ALA A 673 6.48 6.49 -29.48
CA ALA A 673 7.35 5.78 -28.55
C ALA A 673 7.30 4.26 -28.76
N PHE A 674 8.47 3.62 -28.70
CA PHE A 674 8.60 2.17 -28.84
C PHE A 674 9.40 1.56 -27.69
N GLU A 675 8.87 0.51 -27.09
CA GLU A 675 9.55 -0.30 -26.08
C GLU A 675 9.69 -1.73 -26.57
N LEU A 676 10.90 -2.27 -26.54
CA LEU A 676 11.22 -3.62 -26.91
C LEU A 676 11.88 -4.32 -25.72
N ILE A 677 11.22 -5.34 -25.16
CA ILE A 677 11.62 -5.90 -23.87
C ILE A 677 11.68 -7.43 -23.91
N GLY A 678 12.78 -8.05 -23.47
CA GLY A 678 12.85 -9.51 -23.26
C GLY A 678 12.60 -10.35 -24.52
N CYS A 679 12.74 -9.79 -25.72
CA CYS A 679 12.40 -10.46 -26.97
C CYS A 679 13.50 -11.41 -27.41
N LYS A 680 13.11 -12.62 -27.84
CA LYS A 680 14.00 -13.68 -28.35
C LYS A 680 14.03 -13.64 -29.87
N GLY A 681 15.16 -14.02 -30.46
CA GLY A 681 15.34 -14.04 -31.91
C GLY A 681 15.40 -12.66 -32.59
N VAL A 682 15.43 -11.56 -31.83
CA VAL A 682 15.58 -10.21 -32.37
C VAL A 682 17.06 -9.85 -32.36
N LEU A 683 17.66 -9.75 -33.55
CA LEU A 683 19.08 -9.43 -33.71
C LEU A 683 19.30 -7.92 -33.86
N LYS A 684 18.32 -7.20 -34.45
CA LYS A 684 18.39 -5.77 -34.78
C LYS A 684 17.02 -5.11 -34.87
N LEU A 685 16.95 -3.78 -34.71
CA LEU A 685 15.66 -3.06 -34.87
C LEU A 685 15.19 -2.99 -36.33
N SER A 686 16.11 -3.09 -37.30
CA SER A 686 15.73 -3.10 -38.72
C SER A 686 14.86 -4.29 -39.10
N ASP A 687 14.86 -5.37 -38.29
CA ASP A 687 13.95 -6.52 -38.42
C ASP A 687 12.47 -6.11 -38.32
N PHE A 688 12.16 -4.95 -37.72
CA PHE A 688 10.79 -4.42 -37.59
C PHE A 688 10.36 -3.49 -38.73
N GLY A 689 11.20 -3.31 -39.76
CA GLY A 689 10.92 -2.42 -40.88
C GLY A 689 11.15 -0.96 -40.51
N ILE A 690 12.42 -0.55 -40.57
CA ILE A 690 12.89 0.74 -40.05
C ILE A 690 12.24 1.96 -40.73
N ASP A 691 11.77 1.80 -41.98
CA ASP A 691 11.01 2.82 -42.72
C ASP A 691 9.71 3.24 -42.00
N ASN A 692 9.19 2.38 -41.12
CA ASN A 692 7.99 2.67 -40.33
C ASN A 692 8.29 3.37 -39.01
N MET A 693 9.55 3.59 -38.66
CA MET A 693 9.93 4.17 -37.37
C MET A 693 10.24 5.67 -37.43
N THR A 694 9.83 6.34 -38.51
CA THR A 694 10.19 7.74 -38.82
C THR A 694 9.63 8.77 -37.82
N LYS A 695 8.51 8.47 -37.15
CA LYS A 695 7.88 9.37 -36.15
C LYS A 695 8.31 9.11 -34.70
N ILE A 696 9.09 8.06 -34.45
CA ILE A 696 9.47 7.66 -33.08
C ILE A 696 10.37 8.73 -32.47
N LYS A 697 9.97 9.23 -31.29
CA LYS A 697 10.70 10.20 -30.46
C LYS A 697 11.39 9.56 -29.28
N SER A 698 10.91 8.42 -28.79
CA SER A 698 11.56 7.70 -27.69
C SER A 698 11.60 6.19 -27.92
N CYS A 699 12.76 5.58 -27.69
CA CYS A 699 12.98 4.15 -27.83
C CYS A 699 13.61 3.56 -26.57
N LEU A 700 13.09 2.43 -26.08
CA LEU A 700 13.67 1.64 -24.99
C LEU A 700 13.86 0.21 -25.49
N ILE A 701 15.06 -0.33 -25.30
CA ILE A 701 15.36 -1.74 -25.51
C ILE A 701 15.87 -2.30 -24.19
N GLU A 702 15.20 -3.32 -23.66
CA GLU A 702 15.55 -3.93 -22.39
C GLU A 702 15.62 -5.46 -22.51
N SER A 703 16.67 -6.11 -21.97
CA SER A 703 16.73 -7.58 -21.85
C SER A 703 16.60 -8.36 -23.16
N CYS A 704 16.91 -7.74 -24.31
CA CYS A 704 16.93 -8.41 -25.62
C CYS A 704 18.27 -9.08 -25.84
N ASN A 705 18.48 -10.23 -25.18
CA ASN A 705 19.80 -10.83 -25.01
C ASN A 705 20.46 -11.29 -26.31
N GLU A 706 19.73 -11.50 -27.40
CA GLU A 706 20.27 -11.93 -28.70
C GLU A 706 20.65 -10.76 -29.61
N MET A 707 20.28 -9.52 -29.25
CA MET A 707 20.57 -8.33 -30.05
C MET A 707 22.07 -8.06 -30.09
N GLU A 708 22.63 -8.01 -31.30
CA GLU A 708 24.05 -7.74 -31.56
C GLU A 708 24.27 -6.29 -31.97
N THR A 709 23.33 -5.72 -32.74
CA THR A 709 23.38 -4.34 -33.21
C THR A 709 22.00 -3.69 -33.11
N VAL A 710 21.92 -2.42 -32.69
CA VAL A 710 20.62 -1.73 -32.63
C VAL A 710 20.10 -1.42 -34.04
N VAL A 711 20.91 -0.78 -34.89
CA VAL A 711 20.55 -0.35 -36.25
C VAL A 711 21.52 -0.92 -37.27
N ASP A 712 21.01 -1.66 -38.25
CA ASP A 712 21.74 -2.05 -39.45
C ASP A 712 21.18 -1.27 -40.64
N SER A 713 21.99 -0.37 -41.19
CA SER A 713 21.62 0.52 -42.30
C SER A 713 22.21 0.08 -43.64
N ASN A 714 22.72 -1.16 -43.75
CA ASN A 714 23.28 -1.65 -45.00
C ASN A 714 22.21 -1.64 -46.11
N GLY A 715 22.42 -0.81 -47.13
CA GLY A 715 21.47 -0.63 -48.25
C GLY A 715 20.39 0.44 -48.03
N ILE A 716 20.42 1.17 -46.91
CA ILE A 716 19.49 2.27 -46.60
C ILE A 716 20.12 3.61 -47.01
N THR A 717 19.41 4.39 -47.82
CA THR A 717 19.86 5.72 -48.29
C THR A 717 19.19 6.89 -47.57
N ASN A 718 18.05 6.66 -46.93
CA ASN A 718 17.27 7.70 -46.24
C ASN A 718 17.66 7.81 -44.76
N ALA A 719 17.42 8.98 -44.17
CA ALA A 719 17.65 9.20 -42.74
C ALA A 719 16.81 8.23 -41.89
N VAL A 720 17.45 7.65 -40.87
CA VAL A 720 16.81 6.72 -39.93
C VAL A 720 16.71 7.39 -38.56
N PHE A 721 15.56 7.24 -37.90
CA PHE A 721 15.31 7.84 -36.58
C PHE A 721 15.51 9.37 -36.52
N GLU A 722 15.13 10.10 -37.57
CA GLU A 722 15.25 11.57 -37.65
C GLU A 722 14.52 12.31 -36.51
N CYS A 723 13.38 11.76 -36.06
CA CYS A 723 12.59 12.32 -34.95
C CYS A 723 13.02 11.83 -33.55
N LEU A 724 13.99 10.91 -33.45
CA LEU A 724 14.31 10.27 -32.17
C LEU A 724 15.01 11.25 -31.24
N GLU A 725 14.38 11.53 -30.11
CA GLU A 725 14.87 12.44 -29.07
C GLU A 725 15.58 11.68 -27.94
N LYS A 726 15.12 10.47 -27.60
CA LYS A 726 15.65 9.71 -26.45
C LYS A 726 15.80 8.22 -26.75
N MET A 727 16.95 7.64 -26.42
CA MET A 727 17.22 6.21 -26.54
C MET A 727 17.75 5.62 -25.23
N TYR A 728 17.14 4.52 -24.79
CA TYR A 728 17.50 3.79 -23.57
C TYR A 728 17.82 2.33 -23.92
N LEU A 729 19.01 1.86 -23.56
CA LEU A 729 19.49 0.50 -23.82
C LEU A 729 19.88 -0.14 -22.48
N SER A 730 19.15 -1.17 -22.06
CA SER A 730 19.26 -1.73 -20.70
C SER A 730 19.39 -3.25 -20.74
N ASN A 731 20.41 -3.79 -20.06
CA ASN A 731 20.62 -5.23 -19.89
C ASN A 731 20.63 -5.98 -21.24
N ILE A 732 21.44 -5.50 -22.20
CA ILE A 732 21.60 -6.10 -23.53
C ILE A 732 23.02 -6.71 -23.60
N PRO A 733 23.24 -7.92 -23.05
CA PRO A 733 24.58 -8.45 -22.82
C PRO A 733 25.37 -8.74 -24.11
N ASN A 734 24.71 -9.01 -25.24
CA ASN A 734 25.37 -9.32 -26.51
C ASN A 734 25.54 -8.12 -27.45
N LEU A 735 25.14 -6.92 -27.05
CA LEU A 735 25.24 -5.74 -27.89
C LEU A 735 26.71 -5.41 -28.19
N GLN A 736 27.08 -5.37 -29.47
CA GLN A 736 28.43 -5.09 -29.97
C GLN A 736 28.54 -3.69 -30.56
N SER A 737 27.47 -3.19 -31.20
CA SER A 737 27.42 -1.85 -31.79
C SER A 737 26.02 -1.24 -31.72
N ILE A 738 25.94 0.10 -31.72
CA ILE A 738 24.65 0.80 -31.86
C ILE A 738 24.25 0.84 -33.34
N TRP A 739 25.22 1.04 -34.22
CA TRP A 739 25.01 1.25 -35.65
C TRP A 739 25.99 0.43 -36.47
N GLU A 740 25.50 -0.24 -37.50
CA GLU A 740 26.26 -0.94 -38.52
C GLU A 740 25.90 -0.43 -39.92
N GLY A 741 26.89 -0.23 -40.78
CA GLY A 741 26.72 0.32 -42.13
C GLY A 741 26.99 1.84 -42.23
N LEU A 742 26.70 2.41 -43.41
CA LEU A 742 26.82 3.86 -43.66
C LEU A 742 25.74 4.61 -42.89
N VAL A 743 26.09 5.73 -42.25
CA VAL A 743 25.14 6.60 -41.53
C VAL A 743 24.60 7.66 -42.49
N PRO A 744 23.32 7.58 -42.95
CA PRO A 744 22.75 8.60 -43.82
C PRO A 744 22.63 9.93 -43.10
N GLN A 745 22.89 11.04 -43.80
CA GLN A 745 22.81 12.38 -43.24
C GLN A 745 21.41 12.66 -42.66
N GLY A 746 21.36 13.20 -41.43
CA GLY A 746 20.10 13.49 -40.73
C GLY A 746 19.61 12.36 -39.83
N SER A 747 20.27 11.21 -39.84
CA SER A 747 19.93 10.10 -38.93
C SER A 747 20.25 10.47 -37.48
N LEU A 748 19.34 10.22 -36.55
CA LEU A 748 19.47 10.56 -35.12
C LEU A 748 19.76 12.04 -34.80
N ALA A 749 19.50 12.97 -35.73
CA ALA A 749 19.88 14.37 -35.61
C ALA A 749 19.25 15.10 -34.40
N ARG A 750 18.12 14.60 -33.88
CA ARG A 750 17.39 15.18 -32.72
C ARG A 750 17.68 14.49 -31.39
N LEU A 751 18.58 13.52 -31.37
CA LEU A 751 18.84 12.70 -30.19
C LEU A 751 19.48 13.56 -29.10
N ASN A 752 18.73 13.80 -28.02
CA ASN A 752 19.16 14.60 -26.88
C ASN A 752 19.53 13.78 -25.63
N THR A 753 19.04 12.56 -25.52
CA THR A 753 19.29 11.68 -24.37
C THR A 753 19.69 10.28 -24.85
N LEU A 754 20.82 9.79 -24.37
CA LEU A 754 21.31 8.44 -24.66
C LEU A 754 21.76 7.76 -23.36
N VAL A 755 21.16 6.59 -23.07
CA VAL A 755 21.41 5.86 -21.81
C VAL A 755 21.76 4.39 -22.07
N PHE A 756 22.84 3.93 -21.44
CA PHE A 756 23.29 2.54 -21.43
C PHE A 756 23.34 2.01 -20.00
N PHE A 757 22.74 0.84 -19.79
CA PHE A 757 22.84 0.11 -18.54
C PHE A 757 23.13 -1.36 -18.81
N LYS A 758 24.16 -1.95 -18.18
CA LYS A 758 24.49 -3.39 -18.32
C LYS A 758 24.60 -3.90 -19.76
N CYS A 759 25.24 -3.15 -20.66
CA CYS A 759 25.55 -3.58 -22.03
C CYS A 759 26.98 -4.13 -22.10
N SER A 760 27.18 -5.38 -21.69
CA SER A 760 28.50 -5.88 -21.29
C SER A 760 29.48 -6.21 -22.43
N LYS A 761 29.05 -6.39 -23.67
CA LYS A 761 29.94 -6.62 -24.83
C LYS A 761 30.22 -5.36 -25.66
N LEU A 762 29.58 -4.25 -25.33
CA LEU A 762 29.79 -3.00 -26.04
C LEU A 762 31.17 -2.47 -25.67
N LYS A 763 32.07 -2.36 -26.64
CA LYS A 763 33.43 -1.86 -26.43
C LYS A 763 33.57 -0.36 -26.68
N LYS A 764 32.80 0.12 -27.65
CA LYS A 764 32.85 1.49 -28.17
C LYS A 764 31.43 1.97 -28.40
N ILE A 765 31.17 3.22 -28.04
CA ILE A 765 29.83 3.81 -28.15
C ILE A 765 29.69 4.52 -29.49
N PHE A 766 30.61 5.42 -29.81
CA PHE A 766 30.54 6.23 -31.02
C PHE A 766 31.59 5.82 -32.06
N SER A 767 31.14 5.60 -33.31
CA SER A 767 32.02 5.66 -34.48
C SER A 767 32.19 7.12 -34.94
N SER A 768 33.26 7.41 -35.67
CA SER A 768 33.55 8.76 -36.20
C SER A 768 32.43 9.32 -37.06
N SER A 769 31.71 8.47 -37.81
CA SER A 769 30.57 8.85 -38.62
C SER A 769 29.29 9.11 -37.81
N LEU A 770 29.11 8.41 -36.68
CA LEU A 770 27.89 8.50 -35.87
C LEU A 770 27.89 9.75 -34.98
N VAL A 771 29.04 10.06 -34.37
CA VAL A 771 29.20 11.24 -33.50
C VAL A 771 28.92 12.57 -34.24
N GLN A 772 29.19 12.61 -35.55
CA GLN A 772 28.88 13.79 -36.38
C GLN A 772 27.38 14.09 -36.48
N GLN A 773 26.51 13.14 -36.14
CA GLN A 773 25.05 13.34 -36.15
C GLN A 773 24.50 13.82 -34.80
N PHE A 774 25.28 13.80 -33.71
CA PHE A 774 24.81 14.08 -32.35
C PHE A 774 25.01 15.54 -31.93
N SER A 775 24.54 16.48 -32.76
CA SER A 775 24.62 17.92 -32.44
C SER A 775 23.76 18.32 -31.24
N ASP A 776 22.65 17.62 -31.02
CA ASP A 776 21.63 17.97 -30.03
C ASP A 776 21.74 17.14 -28.73
N LEU A 777 22.75 16.27 -28.60
CA LEU A 777 22.92 15.40 -27.45
C LEU A 777 23.22 16.22 -26.18
N GLN A 778 22.33 16.14 -25.19
CA GLN A 778 22.41 16.89 -23.92
C GLN A 778 22.75 15.99 -22.73
N HIS A 779 22.29 14.74 -22.71
CA HIS A 779 22.49 13.80 -21.60
C HIS A 779 23.05 12.47 -22.10
N LEU A 780 24.18 12.06 -21.52
CA LEU A 780 24.80 10.75 -21.76
C LEU A 780 24.99 10.01 -20.43
N GLU A 781 24.37 8.85 -20.28
CA GLU A 781 24.48 8.02 -19.07
C GLU A 781 24.91 6.60 -19.43
N ILE A 782 25.96 6.12 -18.77
CA ILE A 782 26.55 4.80 -19.00
C ILE A 782 26.84 4.17 -17.64
N GLU A 783 26.12 3.10 -17.31
CA GLU A 783 26.24 2.42 -16.03
C GLU A 783 26.44 0.90 -16.19
N ALA A 784 27.36 0.34 -15.40
CA ALA A 784 27.63 -1.10 -15.31
C ALA A 784 27.94 -1.79 -16.66
N CYS A 785 28.57 -1.06 -17.59
CA CYS A 785 28.98 -1.56 -18.90
C CYS A 785 30.47 -1.90 -18.90
N HIS A 786 30.82 -3.13 -18.51
CA HIS A 786 32.18 -3.46 -18.07
C HIS A 786 33.26 -3.51 -19.17
N GLN A 787 32.91 -3.67 -20.46
CA GLN A 787 33.89 -3.76 -21.56
C GLN A 787 34.04 -2.48 -22.37
N ILE A 788 33.36 -1.39 -21.98
CA ILE A 788 33.55 -0.10 -22.65
C ILE A 788 34.97 0.38 -22.36
N GLU A 789 35.81 0.41 -23.39
CA GLU A 789 37.20 0.85 -23.34
C GLU A 789 37.28 2.35 -23.63
N GLU A 790 36.47 2.83 -24.57
CA GLU A 790 36.49 4.19 -25.10
C GLU A 790 35.06 4.68 -25.40
N VAL A 791 34.77 5.93 -25.05
CA VAL A 791 33.50 6.59 -25.44
C VAL A 791 33.54 7.06 -26.90
N THR A 792 34.71 7.38 -27.45
CA THR A 792 34.95 7.88 -28.82
C THR A 792 36.19 7.23 -29.45
N LEU A 793 36.23 7.13 -30.78
CA LEU A 793 37.39 6.65 -31.55
C LEU A 793 38.16 7.76 -32.23
N GLU A 794 39.49 7.64 -32.20
CA GLU A 794 40.46 8.46 -32.92
C GLU A 794 40.03 8.80 -34.35
N ALA A 795 40.09 10.08 -34.71
CA ALA A 795 40.09 10.47 -36.10
C ALA A 795 41.36 9.93 -36.74
N GLU A 796 41.24 8.94 -37.62
CA GLU A 796 42.33 8.58 -38.53
C GLU A 796 42.75 9.83 -39.30
N ASN A 797 43.90 10.41 -38.94
CA ASN A 797 44.78 11.33 -39.66
C ASN A 797 44.30 11.85 -41.04
N ASN A 798 43.16 12.54 -41.12
CA ASN A 798 42.64 13.11 -42.36
C ASN A 798 41.95 14.45 -42.12
N GLY A 799 42.67 15.43 -41.55
CA GLY A 799 42.48 16.87 -41.78
C GLY A 799 41.08 17.50 -41.64
N MET A 800 40.07 16.78 -41.18
CA MET A 800 38.71 17.24 -40.94
C MET A 800 38.48 17.30 -39.45
N ASN A 801 37.93 18.43 -39.01
CA ASN A 801 37.65 18.79 -37.62
C ASN A 801 37.19 17.59 -36.78
N ALA A 802 37.83 17.42 -35.63
CA ALA A 802 37.44 16.42 -34.64
C ALA A 802 35.94 16.54 -34.31
N PRO A 803 35.25 15.42 -34.11
CA PRO A 803 33.82 15.46 -33.82
C PRO A 803 33.54 16.01 -32.42
N VAL A 804 32.72 17.06 -32.34
CA VAL A 804 32.32 17.75 -31.10
C VAL A 804 30.89 17.34 -30.72
N LEU A 805 30.60 17.21 -29.42
CA LEU A 805 29.24 17.08 -28.85
C LEU A 805 28.79 18.43 -28.25
N PRO A 806 28.43 19.43 -29.08
CA PRO A 806 28.36 20.83 -28.67
C PRO A 806 27.26 21.15 -27.66
N SER A 807 26.24 20.30 -27.53
CA SER A 807 25.07 20.54 -26.68
C SER A 807 25.10 19.77 -25.36
N LEU A 808 26.19 19.05 -25.05
CA LEU A 808 26.24 18.17 -23.89
C LEU A 808 26.17 18.98 -22.58
N LYS A 809 25.23 18.61 -21.70
CA LYS A 809 24.97 19.27 -20.40
C LYS A 809 25.22 18.37 -19.21
N SER A 810 25.00 17.06 -19.38
CA SER A 810 25.20 16.08 -18.31
C SER A 810 25.85 14.79 -18.83
N ILE A 811 26.78 14.27 -18.02
CA ILE A 811 27.43 12.98 -18.25
C ILE A 811 27.46 12.16 -16.96
N VAL A 812 27.02 10.91 -17.05
CA VAL A 812 27.01 9.95 -15.92
C VAL A 812 27.76 8.69 -16.34
N LEU A 813 28.85 8.37 -15.66
CA LEU A 813 29.72 7.22 -15.91
C LEU A 813 29.92 6.45 -14.62
N VAL A 814 29.28 5.29 -14.49
CA VAL A 814 29.25 4.54 -13.23
C VAL A 814 29.58 3.07 -13.45
N GLY A 815 30.63 2.56 -12.80
CA GLY A 815 30.97 1.13 -12.87
C GLY A 815 31.49 0.70 -14.23
N LEU A 816 32.48 1.42 -14.77
CA LEU A 816 33.12 1.16 -16.07
C LEU A 816 34.60 0.78 -15.86
N PRO A 817 34.91 -0.46 -15.46
CA PRO A 817 36.27 -0.88 -15.09
C PRO A 817 37.29 -0.86 -16.24
N SER A 818 36.85 -1.01 -17.50
CA SER A 818 37.73 -1.04 -18.67
C SER A 818 37.92 0.33 -19.33
N LEU A 819 37.22 1.36 -18.86
CA LEU A 819 37.23 2.68 -19.49
C LEU A 819 38.58 3.36 -19.27
N THR A 820 39.36 3.52 -20.33
CA THR A 820 40.68 4.17 -20.30
C THR A 820 40.61 5.63 -20.75
N ASN A 821 39.66 5.97 -21.63
CA ASN A 821 39.60 7.29 -22.24
C ASN A 821 38.16 7.80 -22.51
N ILE A 822 37.93 9.08 -22.22
CA ILE A 822 36.74 9.85 -22.58
C ILE A 822 37.22 11.04 -23.40
N TRP A 823 37.55 10.83 -24.67
CA TRP A 823 38.06 11.92 -25.51
C TRP A 823 36.87 12.73 -26.05
N ILE A 824 36.53 13.80 -25.32
CA ILE A 824 35.63 14.86 -25.74
C ILE A 824 36.51 16.12 -25.76
N ASP A 825 36.59 16.76 -26.92
CA ASP A 825 37.49 17.89 -27.28
C ASP A 825 37.71 18.92 -26.15
N ASP A 826 38.89 19.56 -26.16
CA ASP A 826 39.28 20.66 -25.24
C ASP A 826 38.37 21.91 -25.38
N SER A 827 37.49 21.94 -26.38
CA SER A 827 36.45 22.95 -26.57
C SER A 827 35.22 22.80 -25.67
N LEU A 828 35.03 21.64 -25.02
CA LEU A 828 33.95 21.45 -24.06
C LEU A 828 34.28 22.11 -22.72
N ASP A 829 33.40 22.99 -22.24
CA ASP A 829 33.52 23.57 -20.90
C ASP A 829 33.13 22.54 -19.82
N TRP A 830 34.08 21.67 -19.48
CA TRP A 830 33.96 20.63 -18.44
C TRP A 830 33.61 21.16 -17.05
N ALA A 831 33.77 22.47 -16.79
CA ALA A 831 33.36 23.10 -15.54
C ALA A 831 31.85 23.38 -15.49
N SER A 832 31.22 23.56 -16.65
CA SER A 832 29.77 23.80 -16.79
C SER A 832 28.92 22.54 -16.86
N LEU A 833 29.55 21.37 -17.03
CA LEU A 833 28.91 20.07 -17.22
C LEU A 833 28.52 19.42 -15.89
N ASP A 834 27.27 18.97 -15.75
CA ASP A 834 26.84 18.14 -14.62
C ASP A 834 27.38 16.72 -14.77
N LYS A 835 28.38 16.37 -13.96
CA LYS A 835 29.17 15.14 -14.12
C LYS A 835 29.09 14.25 -12.90
N THR A 836 28.75 12.99 -13.12
CA THR A 836 28.82 11.92 -12.10
C THR A 836 29.72 10.82 -12.61
N ILE A 837 30.92 10.69 -12.04
CA ILE A 837 31.87 9.63 -12.40
C ILE A 837 32.22 8.84 -11.15
N SER A 838 31.99 7.53 -11.18
CA SER A 838 32.34 6.67 -10.05
C SER A 838 32.63 5.24 -10.49
N MET A 839 33.50 4.55 -9.75
CA MET A 839 33.89 3.15 -10.04
C MET A 839 34.48 2.97 -11.45
N CYS A 840 35.37 3.88 -11.89
CA CYS A 840 36.06 3.86 -13.18
C CYS A 840 37.61 3.86 -12.98
N PRO A 841 38.20 2.77 -12.44
CA PRO A 841 39.58 2.75 -11.95
C PRO A 841 40.67 3.06 -12.98
N LEU A 842 40.49 2.67 -14.25
CA LEU A 842 41.49 2.93 -15.30
C LEU A 842 41.49 4.40 -15.72
N LEU A 843 40.32 5.04 -15.77
CA LEU A 843 40.19 6.48 -16.01
C LEU A 843 40.80 7.30 -14.86
N ASP A 844 40.54 6.93 -13.61
CA ASP A 844 41.09 7.59 -12.41
C ASP A 844 42.63 7.57 -12.36
N SER A 845 43.23 6.57 -13.01
CA SER A 845 44.68 6.42 -13.09
C SER A 845 45.35 7.28 -14.18
N HIS A 846 44.56 7.89 -15.08
CA HIS A 846 45.09 8.62 -16.23
C HIS A 846 45.49 10.08 -15.86
N PRO A 847 46.74 10.52 -16.17
CA PRO A 847 47.25 11.82 -15.72
C PRO A 847 46.45 13.05 -16.17
N SER A 848 45.86 13.01 -17.37
CA SER A 848 45.07 14.12 -17.92
C SER A 848 43.69 14.30 -17.25
N TRP A 849 43.19 13.29 -16.53
CA TRP A 849 41.88 13.35 -15.89
C TRP A 849 41.91 13.93 -14.47
N ARG A 850 43.09 13.92 -13.82
CA ARG A 850 43.29 14.49 -12.47
C ARG A 850 43.09 16.00 -12.37
N THR A 851 43.08 16.69 -13.51
CA THR A 851 42.82 18.14 -13.61
C THR A 851 41.36 18.48 -13.95
N VAL A 852 40.55 17.48 -14.34
CA VAL A 852 39.13 17.65 -14.71
C VAL A 852 38.19 17.31 -13.54
N LEU A 853 38.64 16.47 -12.60
CA LEU A 853 38.01 16.23 -11.28
C LEU A 853 38.49 17.29 -10.28
#